data_AF-A0A5A8D0T1-F1
#
_entry.id   AF-A0A5A8D0T1-F1
#
_cell.length_a   1.000
_cell.length_b   1.000
_cell.length_c   1.000
_cell.angle_alpha   90.00
_cell.angle_beta   90.00
_cell.angle_gamma   90.00
#
_symmetry.space_group_name_H-M   'P 1'
#
loop_
_entity.id
_entity.type
_entity.pdbx_description
1 polymer ?
#
loop_
_entity_poly.entity_id
_entity_poly.type
_entity_poly.pdbx_seq_one_letter_code
_entity_poly.pdbx_strand_id
1 'polypeptide(L)'
;MAAVAWVVRTIDPDIVCGWEVQQSSWGLLLERAEVVGCPLLSALSRAPAAGEDARNKQAGAAGKFDKNTSSGLWLPGRHVLNLWRESRKEVKLGRFTQEDVARHVLGRSLPRFPPRLLSQWLRSGASDRRTALGWLAERARADLSILAALDLVGRSSEMAKIFGIDFFSVFTRGSQFRVEAVMLRVARPRGFLAPSPRPEDVSQQPSLEVQPLILEPQPRLHRDPVVVLDFQSLYPSVIIAHNLCYSTCLGRLCKPEEVPTVPSYAATATGVGLLHGGAHGAHRQGAGRTSGTVASPATQASDASGVGGSGQGLSAGGAGAAAAAAAGSTSNRGQVGQAVHGMAASGALLLSGARRFTRPRLGPFLYTPPPGSFRRFRGRGFLSSNGVFFVPRSEREGILPCMLREILATRVMVKKAMKGPVARRFPELKRVLNARQFALKMLSNVTYGYTAASFSGRMPCIELADTIVQTARDSLDRAIYTARTHPEWRARVVYGDTDSLFVAVDGRSPLQAFAIGRQLVDVTTSQNPAPMELKLEKVYDGSVTVTKKRYAGRMIEDESECDLPSGHCSRPVLDVKGLEIIRRDQCGLTARVMRLVVEELLRSRDLSSVRALLEREAMRVLRGDVPLSEFVFAKEFKSNYSATSVPPPHVVVASKAMAADPRATPRVRERVSFVVLFGLQKSRLVDLVVDPREVLSHPSQHRVHAHYYLRKALFPALNRVLLMAGADCMAWLDALPRRHPRQLLTRAKCLEELGAAVPRELRATAEELAAGAAAGGWLVPPARACRGSSRAAGSGAVAGPGSPRPGERRVGAVSEHLARFGLAGPGAAGRAGAAVRTVQGTRVLTDFYVNRVCECCGSQSTSRVCDSCAGRPQQTAMAMLAQLSRSQLRLQRAVEVCRRCTGHPSPGPALECESLACPWLYERHAAERMAEHWEAVAGGQGLLEGWAQSSALAPDF
;
A
#
# COMPACT_ATOMS: atom_id res chain seq x y z
N MET A 1 34.22 -17.15 -18.99
CA MET A 1 32.92 -17.56 -19.55
C MET A 1 32.89 -19.05 -19.87
N ALA A 2 33.86 -19.58 -20.64
CA ALA A 2 33.96 -21.03 -20.91
C ALA A 2 33.96 -21.89 -19.62
N ALA A 3 34.74 -21.50 -18.61
CA ALA A 3 34.74 -22.19 -17.30
C ALA A 3 33.35 -22.22 -16.64
N VAL A 4 32.58 -21.13 -16.71
CA VAL A 4 31.21 -21.09 -16.17
C VAL A 4 30.30 -22.06 -16.92
N ALA A 5 30.38 -22.07 -18.25
CA ALA A 5 29.62 -23.02 -19.07
C ALA A 5 30.01 -24.48 -18.76
N TRP A 6 31.31 -24.75 -18.59
CA TRP A 6 31.81 -26.07 -18.20
C TRP A 6 31.27 -26.50 -16.84
N VAL A 7 31.33 -25.62 -15.83
CA VAL A 7 30.78 -25.91 -14.48
C VAL A 7 29.28 -26.18 -14.55
N VAL A 8 28.51 -25.35 -15.24
CA VAL A 8 27.05 -25.52 -15.35
C VAL A 8 26.70 -26.81 -16.09
N ARG A 9 27.43 -27.19 -17.13
CA ARG A 9 27.21 -28.47 -17.83
C ARG A 9 27.60 -29.68 -17.00
N THR A 10 28.67 -29.57 -16.22
CA THR A 10 29.18 -30.68 -15.40
C THR A 10 28.27 -30.94 -14.19
N ILE A 11 27.80 -29.88 -13.54
CA ILE A 11 26.84 -29.99 -12.42
C ILE A 11 25.42 -30.31 -12.92
N ASP A 12 25.08 -29.85 -14.12
CA ASP A 12 23.77 -29.96 -14.77
C ASP A 12 22.57 -29.53 -13.90
N PRO A 13 22.52 -28.29 -13.36
CA PRO A 13 21.44 -27.88 -12.48
C PRO A 13 20.10 -27.70 -13.22
N ASP A 14 19.00 -28.19 -12.63
CA ASP A 14 17.65 -27.95 -13.15
C ASP A 14 17.20 -26.50 -13.01
N ILE A 15 17.64 -25.84 -11.94
CA ILE A 15 17.29 -24.47 -11.61
C ILE A 15 18.56 -23.65 -11.43
N VAL A 16 18.63 -22.55 -12.17
CA VAL A 16 19.64 -21.52 -12.03
C VAL A 16 18.97 -20.27 -11.45
N CYS A 17 19.57 -19.64 -10.45
CA CYS A 17 18.99 -18.47 -9.78
C CYS A 17 20.01 -17.35 -9.57
N GLY A 18 19.51 -16.20 -9.14
CA GLY A 18 20.29 -15.08 -8.65
C GLY A 18 19.38 -13.98 -8.13
N TRP A 19 19.93 -13.07 -7.32
CA TRP A 19 19.14 -11.96 -6.77
C TRP A 19 18.44 -11.14 -7.86
N GLU A 20 19.20 -10.51 -8.77
CA GLU A 20 18.66 -9.80 -9.94
C GLU A 20 19.32 -10.37 -11.20
N VAL A 21 18.58 -11.20 -11.94
CA VAL A 21 19.13 -11.98 -13.06
C VAL A 21 19.29 -11.20 -14.35
N GLN A 22 18.67 -10.02 -14.48
CA GLN A 22 18.60 -9.32 -15.75
C GLN A 22 19.77 -8.35 -15.99
N GLN A 23 20.21 -7.55 -14.99
CA GLN A 23 21.26 -6.52 -15.14
C GLN A 23 22.49 -6.79 -14.28
N SER A 24 22.34 -7.57 -13.21
CA SER A 24 23.38 -7.67 -12.16
C SER A 24 24.08 -9.02 -12.12
N SER A 25 23.50 -10.08 -12.70
CA SER A 25 24.11 -11.43 -12.69
C SER A 25 24.11 -12.08 -14.08
N TRP A 26 23.20 -13.02 -14.36
CA TRP A 26 23.22 -13.82 -15.59
C TRP A 26 23.10 -12.98 -16.87
N GLY A 27 22.17 -12.02 -16.91
CA GLY A 27 21.99 -11.13 -18.05
C GLY A 27 23.24 -10.29 -18.35
N LEU A 28 23.93 -9.79 -17.31
CA LEU A 28 25.20 -9.07 -17.49
C LEU A 28 26.28 -9.97 -18.10
N LEU A 29 26.38 -11.20 -17.62
CA LEU A 29 27.36 -12.16 -18.13
C LEU A 29 27.06 -12.51 -19.60
N LEU A 30 25.79 -12.65 -19.97
CA LEU A 30 25.35 -12.92 -21.34
C LEU A 30 25.61 -11.74 -22.28
N GLU A 31 25.25 -10.52 -21.87
CA GLU A 31 25.57 -9.29 -22.61
C GLU A 31 27.08 -9.17 -22.88
N ARG A 32 27.90 -9.48 -21.87
CA ARG A 32 29.36 -9.48 -22.03
C ARG A 32 29.86 -10.60 -22.96
N ALA A 33 29.22 -11.78 -22.91
CA ALA A 33 29.60 -12.89 -23.78
C ALA A 33 29.31 -12.58 -25.24
N GLU A 34 28.19 -11.91 -25.53
CA GLU A 34 27.83 -11.45 -26.87
C GLU A 34 28.88 -10.48 -27.42
N VAL A 35 29.32 -9.50 -26.63
CA VAL A 35 30.38 -8.55 -27.02
C VAL A 35 31.71 -9.26 -27.34
N VAL A 36 32.02 -10.34 -26.63
CA VAL A 36 33.25 -11.13 -26.82
C VAL A 36 33.07 -12.20 -27.92
N GLY A 37 31.89 -12.35 -28.51
CA GLY A 37 31.60 -13.36 -29.53
C GLY A 37 31.46 -14.79 -28.99
N CYS A 38 31.20 -14.95 -27.69
CA CYS A 38 30.99 -16.25 -27.05
C CYS A 38 29.49 -16.57 -26.98
N PRO A 39 28.99 -17.66 -27.61
CA PRO A 39 27.58 -18.05 -27.60
C PRO A 39 27.18 -18.70 -26.27
N LEU A 40 27.37 -17.97 -25.17
CA LEU A 40 27.22 -18.49 -23.82
C LEU A 40 25.81 -18.97 -23.52
N LEU A 41 24.77 -18.33 -24.08
CA LEU A 41 23.38 -18.73 -23.87
C LEU A 41 23.11 -20.15 -24.37
N SER A 42 23.53 -20.45 -25.61
CA SER A 42 23.48 -21.81 -26.16
C SER A 42 24.37 -22.74 -25.35
N ALA A 43 25.55 -22.27 -24.93
CA ALA A 43 26.47 -23.07 -24.14
C ALA A 43 25.88 -23.51 -22.78
N LEU A 44 25.07 -22.66 -22.14
CA LEU A 44 24.42 -22.95 -20.86
C LEU A 44 23.17 -23.84 -21.01
N SER A 45 22.59 -23.92 -22.20
CA SER A 45 21.39 -24.72 -22.47
C SER A 45 21.68 -26.23 -22.49
N ARG A 46 20.68 -27.06 -22.16
CA ARG A 46 20.70 -28.51 -22.40
C ARG A 46 20.45 -28.88 -23.87
N ALA A 47 19.95 -27.94 -24.69
CA ALA A 47 19.69 -28.14 -26.12
C ALA A 47 20.47 -27.11 -26.98
N PRO A 48 21.81 -27.17 -27.00
CA PRO A 48 22.65 -26.17 -27.66
C PRO A 48 22.43 -26.11 -29.19
N ALA A 49 22.07 -27.23 -29.81
CA ALA A 49 21.82 -27.33 -31.25
C ALA A 49 20.51 -26.65 -31.70
N ALA A 50 19.56 -26.41 -30.78
CA ALA A 50 18.28 -25.76 -31.09
C ALA A 50 18.42 -24.23 -31.30
N GLY A 51 19.62 -23.68 -31.12
CA GLY A 51 19.87 -22.24 -31.16
C GLY A 51 19.24 -21.51 -29.96
N GLU A 52 19.21 -20.17 -30.04
CA GLU A 52 18.60 -19.35 -28.99
C GLU A 52 17.07 -19.40 -29.03
N ASP A 53 16.45 -19.58 -27.86
CA ASP A 53 15.00 -19.57 -27.71
C ASP A 53 14.39 -18.24 -28.21
N ALA A 54 13.37 -18.33 -29.07
CA ALA A 54 12.70 -17.17 -29.66
C ALA A 54 12.16 -16.18 -28.61
N ARG A 55 11.84 -16.66 -27.39
CA ARG A 55 11.38 -15.80 -26.28
C ARG A 55 12.46 -14.84 -25.79
N ASN A 56 13.74 -15.20 -25.90
CA ASN A 56 14.84 -14.29 -25.57
C ASN A 56 14.95 -13.15 -26.59
N LYS A 57 14.53 -13.38 -27.83
CA LYS A 57 14.51 -12.40 -28.93
C LYS A 57 13.24 -11.55 -28.98
N GLN A 58 12.19 -11.91 -28.25
CA GLN A 58 10.90 -11.21 -28.30
C GLN A 58 10.96 -9.82 -27.66
N ALA A 59 10.91 -8.79 -28.50
CA ALA A 59 10.70 -7.39 -28.12
C ALA A 59 9.21 -6.99 -27.98
N GLY A 60 8.29 -7.94 -28.21
CA GLY A 60 6.83 -7.73 -28.17
C GLY A 60 6.23 -7.63 -26.77
N ALA A 61 4.91 -7.39 -26.69
CA ALA A 61 4.18 -7.20 -25.43
C ALA A 61 4.33 -8.38 -24.45
N ALA A 62 4.34 -9.62 -24.94
CA ALA A 62 4.57 -10.82 -24.12
C ALA A 62 5.99 -10.88 -23.52
N GLY A 63 7.02 -10.55 -24.31
CA GLY A 63 8.40 -10.46 -23.83
C GLY A 63 8.61 -9.33 -22.82
N LYS A 64 7.93 -8.18 -23.00
CA LYS A 64 7.92 -7.07 -22.03
C LYS A 64 7.19 -7.47 -20.73
N PHE A 65 6.09 -8.21 -20.81
CA PHE A 65 5.38 -8.70 -19.63
C PHE A 65 6.26 -9.64 -18.81
N ASP A 66 6.87 -10.63 -19.46
CA ASP A 66 7.74 -11.62 -18.81
C ASP A 66 8.97 -10.93 -18.18
N LYS A 67 9.64 -10.02 -18.91
CA LYS A 67 10.73 -9.20 -18.36
C LYS A 67 10.31 -8.38 -17.14
N ASN A 68 9.06 -7.95 -17.05
CA ASN A 68 8.55 -7.15 -15.94
C ASN A 68 7.97 -7.99 -14.78
N THR A 69 7.72 -9.29 -14.96
CA THR A 69 7.03 -10.14 -13.97
C THR A 69 7.80 -11.41 -13.56
N SER A 70 8.81 -11.82 -14.31
CA SER A 70 9.64 -13.02 -14.10
C SER A 70 11.13 -12.73 -14.40
N SER A 71 11.95 -13.76 -14.64
CA SER A 71 13.34 -13.63 -15.07
C SER A 71 13.50 -12.93 -16.42
N GLY A 72 12.59 -13.13 -17.39
CA GLY A 72 12.75 -12.66 -18.76
C GLY A 72 13.97 -13.25 -19.50
N LEU A 73 14.57 -14.32 -18.94
CA LEU A 73 15.70 -15.06 -19.49
C LEU A 73 15.33 -16.53 -19.54
N TRP A 74 15.42 -17.13 -20.72
CA TRP A 74 15.03 -18.50 -21.00
C TRP A 74 16.25 -19.35 -21.38
N LEU A 75 16.50 -20.41 -20.61
CA LEU A 75 17.53 -21.40 -20.89
C LEU A 75 16.84 -22.71 -21.24
N PRO A 76 16.83 -23.17 -22.50
CA PRO A 76 16.16 -24.43 -22.83
C PRO A 76 16.70 -25.59 -21.99
N GLY A 77 15.78 -26.32 -21.36
CA GLY A 77 16.07 -27.42 -20.44
C GLY A 77 16.38 -27.02 -18.98
N ARG A 78 16.42 -25.71 -18.64
CA ARG A 78 16.67 -25.23 -17.27
C ARG A 78 15.70 -24.11 -16.88
N HIS A 79 15.38 -24.01 -15.60
CA HIS A 79 14.59 -22.90 -15.07
C HIS A 79 15.49 -21.77 -14.58
N VAL A 80 15.10 -20.51 -14.86
CA VAL A 80 15.81 -19.32 -14.37
C VAL A 80 14.94 -18.58 -13.36
N LEU A 81 15.37 -18.49 -12.10
CA LEU A 81 14.64 -17.79 -11.03
C LEU A 81 15.28 -16.44 -10.70
N ASN A 82 14.48 -15.37 -10.81
CA ASN A 82 14.84 -14.03 -10.32
C ASN A 82 14.37 -13.87 -8.87
N LEU A 83 15.28 -14.09 -7.91
CA LEU A 83 14.92 -14.15 -6.49
C LEU A 83 14.41 -12.82 -5.95
N TRP A 84 14.85 -11.69 -6.49
CA TRP A 84 14.31 -10.38 -6.12
C TRP A 84 12.81 -10.28 -6.45
N ARG A 85 12.41 -10.69 -7.66
CA ARG A 85 11.01 -10.66 -8.08
C ARG A 85 10.16 -11.65 -7.31
N GLU A 86 10.66 -12.86 -7.10
CA GLU A 86 9.93 -13.87 -6.34
C GLU A 86 9.80 -13.46 -4.86
N SER A 87 10.86 -12.95 -4.23
CA SER A 87 10.79 -12.40 -2.88
C SER A 87 9.75 -11.29 -2.74
N ARG A 88 9.60 -10.42 -3.75
CA ARG A 88 8.56 -9.36 -3.74
C ARG A 88 7.13 -9.92 -3.76
N LYS A 89 6.90 -11.08 -4.36
CA LYS A 89 5.59 -11.75 -4.37
C LYS A 89 5.28 -12.38 -3.00
N GLU A 90 6.33 -12.82 -2.30
CA GLU A 90 6.22 -13.61 -1.08
C GLU A 90 6.20 -12.77 0.21
N VAL A 91 7.03 -11.74 0.30
CA VAL A 91 7.14 -10.90 1.51
C VAL A 91 6.67 -9.47 1.25
N LYS A 92 6.16 -8.80 2.28
CA LYS A 92 5.66 -7.41 2.19
C LYS A 92 6.58 -6.44 2.93
N LEU A 93 7.60 -5.96 2.24
CA LEU A 93 8.59 -5.03 2.80
C LEU A 93 8.47 -3.61 2.22
N GLY A 94 9.00 -2.63 2.96
CA GLY A 94 9.11 -1.24 2.51
C GLY A 94 10.14 -1.08 1.38
N ARG A 95 11.21 -1.88 1.40
CA ARG A 95 12.23 -2.01 0.34
C ARG A 95 12.55 -3.48 0.14
N PHE A 96 13.02 -3.83 -1.05
CA PHE A 96 13.28 -5.22 -1.45
C PHE A 96 14.73 -5.41 -1.89
N THR A 97 15.68 -4.75 -1.23
CA THR A 97 17.10 -5.08 -1.45
C THR A 97 17.42 -6.45 -0.87
N GLN A 98 18.52 -7.08 -1.30
CA GLN A 98 18.95 -8.36 -0.73
C GLN A 98 19.16 -8.24 0.77
N GLU A 99 19.67 -7.09 1.23
CA GLU A 99 19.90 -6.80 2.64
C GLU A 99 18.60 -6.67 3.44
N ASP A 100 17.54 -6.08 2.87
CA ASP A 100 16.22 -5.99 3.52
C ASP A 100 15.58 -7.37 3.65
N VAL A 101 15.59 -8.17 2.58
CA VAL A 101 14.97 -9.50 2.56
C VAL A 101 15.75 -10.48 3.43
N ALA A 102 17.08 -10.49 3.38
CA ALA A 102 17.90 -11.34 4.25
C ALA A 102 17.63 -11.07 5.73
N ARG A 103 17.47 -9.81 6.13
CA ARG A 103 17.16 -9.47 7.52
C ARG A 103 15.77 -9.90 7.93
N HIS A 104 14.79 -9.76 7.05
CA HIS A 104 13.42 -10.16 7.34
C HIS A 104 13.24 -11.69 7.38
N VAL A 105 13.85 -12.40 6.42
CA VAL A 105 13.65 -13.84 6.21
C VAL A 105 14.64 -14.67 7.02
N LEU A 106 15.91 -14.27 7.07
CA LEU A 106 16.98 -15.02 7.74
C LEU A 106 17.35 -14.46 9.12
N GLY A 107 16.84 -13.29 9.51
CA GLY A 107 17.23 -12.62 10.75
C GLY A 107 18.68 -12.09 10.74
N ARG A 108 19.35 -12.06 9.58
CA ARG A 108 20.78 -11.70 9.45
C ARG A 108 20.96 -10.36 8.72
N SER A 109 21.91 -9.56 9.18
CA SER A 109 22.32 -8.33 8.47
C SER A 109 23.43 -8.64 7.47
N LEU A 110 23.22 -8.28 6.21
CA LEU A 110 24.26 -8.38 5.17
C LEU A 110 24.95 -7.03 4.98
N PRO A 111 26.30 -6.97 4.98
CA PRO A 111 27.01 -5.75 4.64
C PRO A 111 26.90 -5.44 3.14
N ARG A 112 26.87 -4.15 2.80
CA ARG A 112 26.83 -3.67 1.42
C ARG A 112 27.94 -2.66 1.22
N PHE A 113 28.79 -2.89 0.23
CA PHE A 113 29.92 -2.02 -0.10
C PHE A 113 29.71 -1.33 -1.45
N PRO A 114 30.19 -0.10 -1.63
CA PRO A 114 30.07 0.61 -2.90
C PRO A 114 30.93 -0.07 -3.99
N PRO A 115 30.47 -0.08 -5.27
CA PRO A 115 31.21 -0.73 -6.36
C PRO A 115 32.66 -0.24 -6.55
N ARG A 116 32.94 1.03 -6.24
CA ARG A 116 34.29 1.60 -6.29
C ARG A 116 35.27 0.85 -5.38
N LEU A 117 34.83 0.55 -4.15
CA LEU A 117 35.66 -0.07 -3.13
C LEU A 117 35.92 -1.54 -3.47
N LEU A 118 34.89 -2.25 -3.92
CA LEU A 118 35.04 -3.63 -4.41
C LEU A 118 36.04 -3.71 -5.57
N SER A 119 35.98 -2.74 -6.51
CA SER A 119 36.92 -2.68 -7.64
C SER A 119 38.34 -2.34 -7.21
N GLN A 120 38.52 -1.59 -6.13
CA GLN A 120 39.82 -1.31 -5.52
C GLN A 120 40.37 -2.57 -4.86
N TRP A 121 39.58 -3.24 -4.01
CA TRP A 121 39.97 -4.48 -3.32
C TRP A 121 40.33 -5.63 -4.27
N LEU A 122 39.62 -5.76 -5.39
CA LEU A 122 39.95 -6.78 -6.39
C LEU A 122 41.30 -6.51 -7.08
N ARG A 123 41.68 -5.24 -7.22
CA ARG A 123 42.93 -4.80 -7.86
C ARG A 123 44.10 -4.64 -6.89
N SER A 124 43.85 -4.59 -5.59
CA SER A 124 44.90 -4.52 -4.56
C SER A 124 45.46 -5.91 -4.21
N GLY A 125 46.12 -6.02 -3.06
CA GLY A 125 46.84 -7.21 -2.62
C GLY A 125 45.95 -8.43 -2.33
N ALA A 126 46.58 -9.58 -2.13
CA ALA A 126 45.88 -10.86 -1.97
C ALA A 126 44.85 -10.89 -0.83
N SER A 127 45.10 -10.16 0.27
CA SER A 127 44.19 -10.07 1.42
C SER A 127 42.87 -9.38 1.05
N ASP A 128 42.93 -8.17 0.49
CA ASP A 128 41.73 -7.42 0.07
C ASP A 128 40.94 -8.16 -1.00
N ARG A 129 41.64 -8.78 -1.95
CA ARG A 129 41.01 -9.61 -2.98
C ARG A 129 40.25 -10.77 -2.36
N ARG A 130 40.82 -11.44 -1.36
CA ARG A 130 40.13 -12.51 -0.60
C ARG A 130 38.90 -11.97 0.10
N THR A 131 38.95 -10.78 0.70
CA THR A 131 37.80 -10.13 1.33
C THR A 131 36.69 -9.84 0.32
N ALA A 132 37.02 -9.26 -0.84
CA ALA A 132 36.06 -8.98 -1.90
C ALA A 132 35.40 -10.27 -2.45
N LEU A 133 36.18 -11.31 -2.69
CA LEU A 133 35.67 -12.62 -3.14
C LEU A 133 34.83 -13.31 -2.06
N GLY A 134 35.24 -13.24 -0.80
CA GLY A 134 34.49 -13.76 0.34
C GLY A 134 33.12 -13.08 0.48
N TRP A 135 33.07 -11.76 0.30
CA TRP A 135 31.82 -11.00 0.27
C TRP A 135 30.90 -11.43 -0.89
N LEU A 136 31.45 -11.56 -2.11
CA LEU A 136 30.67 -12.04 -3.26
C LEU A 136 30.12 -13.46 -3.03
N ALA A 137 30.95 -14.36 -2.50
CA ALA A 137 30.54 -15.72 -2.17
C ALA A 137 29.42 -15.75 -1.11
N GLU A 138 29.52 -14.92 -0.06
CA GLU A 138 28.48 -14.83 0.97
C GLU A 138 27.15 -14.32 0.39
N ARG A 139 27.18 -13.39 -0.58
CA ARG A 139 25.94 -12.95 -1.26
C ARG A 139 25.31 -14.05 -2.10
N ALA A 140 26.11 -14.87 -2.78
CA ALA A 140 25.58 -16.02 -3.51
C ALA A 140 25.01 -17.09 -2.56
N ARG A 141 25.64 -17.32 -1.41
CA ARG A 141 25.10 -18.21 -0.36
C ARG A 141 23.82 -17.66 0.27
N ALA A 142 23.72 -16.34 0.45
CA ALA A 142 22.52 -15.68 0.93
C ALA A 142 21.34 -15.88 -0.02
N ASP A 143 21.55 -15.83 -1.34
CA ASP A 143 20.52 -16.15 -2.33
C ASP A 143 19.94 -17.56 -2.14
N LEU A 144 20.81 -18.56 -1.97
CA LEU A 144 20.38 -19.94 -1.70
C LEU A 144 19.66 -20.07 -0.35
N SER A 145 20.16 -19.36 0.66
CA SER A 145 19.55 -19.36 2.01
C SER A 145 18.16 -18.73 1.99
N ILE A 146 17.98 -17.61 1.27
CA ILE A 146 16.67 -16.96 1.09
C ILE A 146 15.72 -17.88 0.32
N LEU A 147 16.19 -18.49 -0.76
CA LEU A 147 15.42 -19.45 -1.57
C LEU A 147 14.90 -20.62 -0.72
N ALA A 148 15.77 -21.19 0.12
CA ALA A 148 15.45 -22.29 1.03
C ALA A 148 14.49 -21.84 2.16
N ALA A 149 14.75 -20.70 2.79
CA ALA A 149 13.93 -20.18 3.89
C ALA A 149 12.51 -19.79 3.43
N LEU A 150 12.37 -19.29 2.20
CA LEU A 150 11.05 -19.04 1.60
C LEU A 150 10.40 -20.33 1.05
N ASP A 151 11.12 -21.45 0.99
CA ASP A 151 10.65 -22.73 0.44
C ASP A 151 9.98 -22.56 -0.94
N LEU A 152 10.58 -21.74 -1.82
CA LEU A 152 9.95 -21.40 -3.11
C LEU A 152 9.81 -22.64 -4.00
N VAL A 153 10.84 -23.49 -4.03
CA VAL A 153 10.85 -24.69 -4.87
C VAL A 153 9.85 -25.72 -4.34
N GLY A 154 9.89 -26.04 -3.05
CA GLY A 154 8.98 -27.03 -2.45
C GLY A 154 7.53 -26.60 -2.57
N ARG A 155 7.23 -25.35 -2.20
CA ARG A 155 5.87 -24.80 -2.28
C ARG A 155 5.34 -24.73 -3.71
N SER A 156 6.13 -24.24 -4.66
CA SER A 156 5.70 -24.16 -6.05
C SER A 156 5.54 -25.54 -6.69
N SER A 157 6.34 -26.53 -6.27
CA SER A 157 6.16 -27.92 -6.70
C SER A 157 4.82 -28.49 -6.25
N GLU A 158 4.42 -28.26 -5.00
CA GLU A 158 3.11 -28.70 -4.50
C GLU A 158 1.95 -27.96 -5.18
N MET A 159 2.11 -26.66 -5.45
CA MET A 159 1.15 -25.90 -6.26
C MET A 159 1.01 -26.47 -7.68
N ALA A 160 2.12 -26.78 -8.35
CA ALA A 160 2.13 -27.36 -9.69
C ALA A 160 1.37 -28.70 -9.73
N LYS A 161 1.58 -29.56 -8.74
CA LYS A 161 0.87 -30.84 -8.58
C LYS A 161 -0.64 -30.64 -8.39
N ILE A 162 -1.04 -29.72 -7.51
CA ILE A 162 -2.46 -29.44 -7.23
C ILE A 162 -3.16 -28.83 -8.46
N PHE A 163 -2.50 -27.93 -9.19
CA PHE A 163 -3.06 -27.31 -10.38
C PHE A 163 -3.00 -28.22 -11.63
N GLY A 164 -2.11 -29.23 -11.60
CA GLY A 164 -1.75 -30.01 -12.78
C GLY A 164 -1.14 -29.12 -13.87
N ILE A 165 -0.12 -28.34 -13.57
CA ILE A 165 0.58 -27.53 -14.57
C ILE A 165 2.09 -27.75 -14.45
N ASP A 166 2.84 -27.30 -15.46
CA ASP A 166 4.30 -27.33 -15.37
C ASP A 166 4.80 -26.41 -14.22
N PHE A 167 5.92 -26.79 -13.62
CA PHE A 167 6.50 -26.10 -12.46
C PHE A 167 6.69 -24.61 -12.71
N PHE A 168 7.24 -24.23 -13.88
CA PHE A 168 7.58 -22.84 -14.16
C PHE A 168 6.35 -21.96 -14.46
N SER A 169 5.26 -22.55 -14.95
CA SER A 169 3.97 -21.87 -15.10
C SER A 169 3.38 -21.40 -13.78
N VAL A 170 3.77 -21.97 -12.63
CA VAL A 170 3.37 -21.44 -11.32
C VAL A 170 3.91 -20.02 -11.09
N PHE A 171 5.10 -19.71 -11.64
CA PHE A 171 5.72 -18.39 -11.49
C PHE A 171 5.34 -17.41 -12.59
N THR A 172 5.20 -17.90 -13.83
CA THR A 172 5.03 -17.08 -15.03
C THR A 172 3.58 -16.88 -15.45
N ARG A 173 2.68 -17.83 -15.15
CA ARG A 173 1.28 -17.78 -15.61
C ARG A 173 0.34 -17.28 -14.51
N GLY A 174 -0.64 -16.49 -14.95
CA GLY A 174 -1.66 -15.89 -14.10
C GLY A 174 -2.68 -16.90 -13.54
N SER A 175 -3.59 -16.39 -12.72
CA SER A 175 -4.62 -17.18 -12.04
C SER A 175 -5.60 -17.87 -12.99
N GLN A 176 -5.99 -17.22 -14.09
CA GLN A 176 -6.94 -17.79 -15.07
C GLN A 176 -6.47 -19.14 -15.62
N PHE A 177 -5.18 -19.26 -15.95
CA PHE A 177 -4.60 -20.51 -16.45
C PHE A 177 -4.71 -21.66 -15.45
N ARG A 178 -4.63 -21.37 -14.14
CA ARG A 178 -4.71 -22.37 -13.07
C ARG A 178 -6.14 -22.89 -12.92
N VAL A 179 -7.12 -21.99 -12.95
CA VAL A 179 -8.55 -22.36 -12.90
C VAL A 179 -8.93 -23.18 -14.12
N GLU A 180 -8.56 -22.71 -15.31
CA GLU A 180 -8.82 -23.39 -16.58
C GLU A 180 -8.22 -24.81 -16.60
N ALA A 181 -6.96 -24.96 -16.18
CA ALA A 181 -6.30 -26.26 -16.14
C ALA A 181 -7.01 -27.28 -15.22
N VAL A 182 -7.51 -26.85 -14.06
CA VAL A 182 -8.27 -27.74 -13.16
C VAL A 182 -9.68 -27.99 -13.71
N MET A 183 -10.38 -26.96 -14.15
CA MET A 183 -11.73 -27.05 -14.69
C MET A 183 -11.81 -27.99 -15.89
N LEU A 184 -10.86 -27.91 -16.83
CA LEU A 184 -10.82 -28.78 -18.02
C LEU A 184 -10.61 -30.26 -17.67
N ARG A 185 -9.88 -30.57 -16.59
CA ARG A 185 -9.72 -31.95 -16.09
C ARG A 185 -11.00 -32.50 -15.48
N VAL A 186 -11.83 -31.64 -14.89
CA VAL A 186 -13.16 -32.04 -14.38
C VAL A 186 -14.16 -32.16 -15.54
N ALA A 187 -14.04 -31.32 -16.56
CA ALA A 187 -14.96 -31.24 -17.71
C ALA A 187 -14.75 -32.39 -18.71
N ARG A 188 -13.50 -32.72 -19.08
CA ARG A 188 -13.19 -33.70 -20.14
C ARG A 188 -13.78 -35.10 -19.89
N PRO A 189 -13.65 -35.72 -18.70
CA PRO A 189 -14.24 -37.04 -18.44
C PRO A 189 -15.78 -37.06 -18.49
N ARG A 190 -16.41 -35.88 -18.39
CA ARG A 190 -17.87 -35.71 -18.44
C ARG A 190 -18.39 -35.37 -19.85
N GLY A 191 -17.52 -35.46 -20.87
CA GLY A 191 -17.91 -35.22 -22.27
C GLY A 191 -18.18 -33.75 -22.61
N PHE A 192 -17.66 -32.79 -21.83
CA PHE A 192 -17.81 -31.37 -22.14
C PHE A 192 -16.70 -30.84 -23.03
N LEU A 193 -17.05 -29.90 -23.91
CA LEU A 193 -16.14 -29.09 -24.69
C LEU A 193 -16.19 -27.65 -24.17
N ALA A 194 -15.02 -27.07 -23.89
CA ALA A 194 -14.91 -25.68 -23.45
C ALA A 194 -14.81 -24.76 -24.67
N PRO A 195 -15.68 -23.75 -24.80
CA PRO A 195 -15.61 -22.81 -25.89
C PRO A 195 -14.43 -21.84 -25.73
N SER A 196 -13.84 -21.42 -26.85
CA SER A 196 -12.73 -20.47 -26.90
C SER A 196 -13.16 -19.20 -27.65
N PRO A 197 -13.72 -18.18 -26.97
CA PRO A 197 -14.14 -16.93 -27.58
C PRO A 197 -12.93 -16.13 -28.08
N ARG A 198 -13.14 -15.33 -29.13
CA ARG A 198 -12.11 -14.40 -29.60
C ARG A 198 -12.07 -13.17 -28.70
N PRO A 199 -10.92 -12.46 -28.61
CA PRO A 199 -10.81 -11.23 -27.83
C PRO A 199 -11.87 -10.18 -28.20
N GLU A 200 -12.27 -10.11 -29.48
CA GLU A 200 -13.31 -9.22 -29.96
C GLU A 200 -14.68 -9.59 -29.37
N ASP A 201 -15.03 -10.88 -29.37
CA ASP A 201 -16.29 -11.37 -28.79
C ASP A 201 -16.34 -11.08 -27.28
N VAL A 202 -15.20 -11.23 -26.58
CA VAL A 202 -15.03 -10.89 -25.16
C VAL A 202 -15.14 -9.38 -24.90
N SER A 203 -14.75 -8.54 -25.86
CA SER A 203 -14.89 -7.08 -25.72
C SER A 203 -16.32 -6.58 -25.97
N GLN A 204 -17.10 -7.33 -26.76
CA GLN A 204 -18.47 -6.99 -27.15
C GLN A 204 -19.55 -7.58 -26.24
N GLN A 205 -19.18 -8.47 -25.31
CA GLN A 205 -20.11 -8.95 -24.30
C GLN A 205 -20.59 -7.78 -23.39
N PRO A 206 -21.72 -7.94 -22.69
CA PRO A 206 -22.20 -6.92 -21.75
C PRO A 206 -21.17 -6.53 -20.68
N SER A 207 -21.43 -5.46 -19.93
CA SER A 207 -20.66 -5.20 -18.70
C SER A 207 -21.31 -5.89 -17.52
N LEU A 208 -20.54 -6.20 -16.47
CA LEU A 208 -21.10 -6.65 -15.19
C LEU A 208 -22.06 -5.59 -14.65
N GLU A 209 -23.29 -5.98 -14.35
CA GLU A 209 -24.33 -5.07 -13.84
C GLU A 209 -24.30 -5.02 -12.31
N VAL A 210 -23.92 -6.13 -11.66
CA VAL A 210 -24.04 -6.28 -10.21
C VAL A 210 -22.70 -6.00 -9.52
N GLN A 211 -22.73 -5.08 -8.56
CA GLN A 211 -21.58 -4.78 -7.71
C GLN A 211 -21.70 -5.47 -6.33
N PRO A 212 -20.58 -5.95 -5.76
CA PRO A 212 -20.55 -6.45 -4.39
C PRO A 212 -21.02 -5.39 -3.39
N LEU A 213 -21.71 -5.83 -2.33
CA LEU A 213 -22.17 -4.93 -1.28
C LEU A 213 -20.98 -4.45 -0.42
N ILE A 214 -20.73 -3.14 -0.43
CA ILE A 214 -19.82 -2.48 0.50
C ILE A 214 -20.63 -1.39 1.19
N LEU A 215 -20.99 -1.62 2.46
CA LEU A 215 -21.75 -0.66 3.24
C LEU A 215 -20.90 0.58 3.48
N GLU A 216 -21.54 1.75 3.48
CA GLU A 216 -20.89 2.95 3.98
C GLU A 216 -20.62 2.77 5.48
N PRO A 217 -19.36 2.88 5.93
CA PRO A 217 -19.07 2.80 7.35
C PRO A 217 -19.68 4.00 8.07
N GLN A 218 -20.13 3.80 9.29
CA GLN A 218 -20.46 4.90 10.20
C GLN A 218 -19.15 5.46 10.79
N PRO A 219 -18.63 6.61 10.33
CA PRO A 219 -17.30 7.06 10.72
C PRO A 219 -17.31 7.58 12.15
N ARG A 220 -16.71 6.85 13.08
CA ARG A 220 -16.68 7.17 14.52
C ARG A 220 -15.65 6.32 15.26
N LEU A 221 -15.26 6.78 16.44
CA LEU A 221 -14.73 5.94 17.51
C LEU A 221 -15.86 5.14 18.18
N HIS A 222 -15.96 3.85 17.87
CA HIS A 222 -16.86 2.91 18.56
C HIS A 222 -16.24 2.51 19.90
N ARG A 223 -16.91 2.85 21.01
CA ARG A 223 -16.48 2.50 22.36
C ARG A 223 -16.98 1.12 22.79
N ASP A 224 -18.19 0.78 22.36
CA ASP A 224 -18.81 -0.52 22.59
C ASP A 224 -18.15 -1.61 21.73
N PRO A 225 -18.26 -2.89 22.13
CA PRO A 225 -17.72 -3.99 21.37
C PRO A 225 -18.33 -4.09 19.96
N VAL A 226 -17.48 -4.38 18.99
CA VAL A 226 -17.90 -4.63 17.60
C VAL A 226 -17.59 -6.07 17.23
N VAL A 227 -18.64 -6.86 17.02
CA VAL A 227 -18.58 -8.23 16.54
C VAL A 227 -18.25 -8.22 15.05
N VAL A 228 -17.23 -8.98 14.63
CA VAL A 228 -16.84 -9.12 13.24
C VAL A 228 -17.14 -10.53 12.77
N LEU A 229 -18.02 -10.61 11.78
CA LEU A 229 -18.50 -11.85 11.18
C LEU A 229 -18.05 -11.91 9.72
N ASP A 230 -17.74 -13.09 9.22
CA ASP A 230 -17.29 -13.29 7.83
C ASP A 230 -17.84 -14.61 7.26
N PHE A 231 -18.30 -14.60 6.01
CA PHE A 231 -18.77 -15.81 5.35
C PHE A 231 -17.61 -16.69 4.92
N GLN A 232 -17.68 -17.99 5.22
CA GLN A 232 -16.62 -18.93 4.89
C GLN A 232 -16.60 -19.25 3.39
N SER A 233 -15.72 -18.56 2.64
CA SER A 233 -15.59 -18.75 1.18
C SER A 233 -16.91 -18.42 0.45
N LEU A 234 -17.43 -17.20 0.65
CA LEU A 234 -18.75 -16.77 0.20
C LEU A 234 -19.06 -17.15 -1.26
N TYR A 235 -18.32 -16.62 -2.25
CA TYR A 235 -18.61 -16.91 -3.66
C TYR A 235 -18.51 -18.41 -4.02
N PRO A 236 -17.46 -19.15 -3.61
CA PRO A 236 -17.44 -20.61 -3.77
C PRO A 236 -18.65 -21.33 -3.16
N SER A 237 -19.08 -20.94 -1.96
CA SER A 237 -20.23 -21.55 -1.29
C SER A 237 -21.55 -21.27 -2.02
N VAL A 238 -21.74 -20.04 -2.52
CA VAL A 238 -22.90 -19.65 -3.34
C VAL A 238 -22.95 -20.47 -4.64
N ILE A 239 -21.81 -20.64 -5.30
CA ILE A 239 -21.70 -21.46 -6.52
C ILE A 239 -22.16 -22.90 -6.24
N ILE A 240 -21.70 -23.49 -5.13
CA ILE A 240 -22.03 -24.87 -4.77
C ILE A 240 -23.51 -24.99 -4.38
N ALA A 241 -23.99 -24.11 -3.50
CA ALA A 241 -25.33 -24.19 -2.92
C ALA A 241 -26.43 -24.05 -3.97
N HIS A 242 -26.23 -23.16 -4.95
CA HIS A 242 -27.22 -22.88 -6.00
C HIS A 242 -26.89 -23.55 -7.35
N ASN A 243 -25.92 -24.47 -7.39
CA ASN A 243 -25.51 -25.20 -8.60
C ASN A 243 -25.16 -24.28 -9.80
N LEU A 244 -24.48 -23.16 -9.53
CA LEU A 244 -24.19 -22.12 -10.53
C LEU A 244 -23.01 -22.53 -11.42
N CYS A 245 -23.23 -22.70 -12.72
CA CYS A 245 -22.17 -23.10 -13.64
C CYS A 245 -22.49 -22.69 -15.08
N TYR A 246 -21.45 -22.62 -15.92
CA TYR A 246 -21.59 -22.55 -17.37
C TYR A 246 -22.53 -23.63 -17.93
N SER A 247 -22.45 -24.86 -17.41
CA SER A 247 -23.21 -26.03 -17.90
C SER A 247 -24.62 -26.13 -17.34
N THR A 248 -25.02 -25.25 -16.43
CA THR A 248 -26.37 -25.25 -15.80
C THR A 248 -27.12 -23.95 -16.06
N CYS A 249 -26.47 -22.91 -16.59
CA CYS A 249 -27.06 -21.63 -16.93
C CYS A 249 -27.91 -21.73 -18.21
N LEU A 250 -29.17 -21.30 -18.14
CA LEU A 250 -30.05 -21.11 -19.30
C LEU A 250 -30.20 -19.62 -19.69
N GLY A 251 -29.41 -18.73 -19.09
CA GLY A 251 -29.45 -17.30 -19.41
C GLY A 251 -30.64 -16.55 -18.81
N ARG A 252 -30.83 -15.31 -19.28
CA ARG A 252 -31.78 -14.33 -18.73
C ARG A 252 -33.21 -14.61 -19.24
N LEU A 253 -34.15 -14.80 -18.32
CA LEU A 253 -35.57 -15.10 -18.60
C LEU A 253 -36.46 -13.85 -18.68
N CYS A 254 -36.18 -12.84 -17.87
CA CYS A 254 -36.95 -11.60 -17.75
C CYS A 254 -35.99 -10.40 -17.70
N LYS A 255 -36.47 -9.18 -17.97
CA LYS A 255 -35.66 -7.99 -17.66
C LYS A 255 -35.55 -7.82 -16.14
N PRO A 256 -34.44 -7.25 -15.59
CA PRO A 256 -34.27 -7.05 -14.15
C PRO A 256 -35.44 -6.31 -13.47
N GLU A 257 -36.06 -5.36 -14.18
CA GLU A 257 -37.20 -4.55 -13.75
C GLU A 257 -38.50 -5.37 -13.54
N GLU A 258 -38.57 -6.57 -14.12
CA GLU A 258 -39.76 -7.44 -14.09
C GLU A 258 -39.63 -8.58 -13.05
N VAL A 259 -38.51 -8.64 -12.33
CA VAL A 259 -38.29 -9.62 -11.24
C VAL A 259 -38.85 -9.05 -9.93
N PRO A 260 -39.64 -9.80 -9.13
CA PRO A 260 -40.09 -9.33 -7.83
C PRO A 260 -38.87 -9.05 -6.95
N THR A 261 -38.60 -7.77 -6.68
CA THR A 261 -37.45 -7.37 -5.88
C THR A 261 -37.65 -7.76 -4.42
N VAL A 262 -36.66 -8.40 -3.81
CA VAL A 262 -36.53 -8.37 -2.35
C VAL A 262 -36.29 -6.91 -1.95
N PRO A 263 -37.00 -6.33 -0.96
CA PRO A 263 -36.78 -4.94 -0.58
C PRO A 263 -35.30 -4.72 -0.23
N SER A 264 -34.66 -3.77 -0.90
CA SER A 264 -33.29 -3.36 -0.55
C SER A 264 -33.34 -2.60 0.77
N TYR A 265 -33.01 -3.28 1.88
CA TYR A 265 -33.06 -2.72 3.24
C TYR A 265 -31.93 -1.71 3.55
N ALA A 266 -31.10 -1.37 2.55
CA ALA A 266 -29.93 -0.52 2.71
C ALA A 266 -30.22 1.00 2.63
N ALA A 267 -31.42 1.41 2.19
CA ALA A 267 -31.72 2.83 1.88
C ALA A 267 -32.30 3.66 3.03
N THR A 268 -32.70 3.08 4.17
CA THR A 268 -33.21 3.83 5.33
C THR A 268 -32.08 4.18 6.31
N ALA A 269 -31.15 5.02 5.86
CA ALA A 269 -30.03 5.47 6.66
C ALA A 269 -29.91 7.00 6.72
N THR A 270 -31.02 7.73 6.90
CA THR A 270 -31.00 9.14 7.34
C THR A 270 -32.37 9.51 7.93
N GLY A 271 -32.44 9.75 9.24
CA GLY A 271 -33.64 10.32 9.86
C GLY A 271 -33.94 9.82 11.28
N VAL A 272 -33.02 10.04 12.23
CA VAL A 272 -33.40 10.03 13.65
C VAL A 272 -33.84 11.44 14.00
N GLY A 273 -35.15 11.69 13.88
CA GLY A 273 -35.79 12.85 14.50
C GLY A 273 -36.06 12.54 15.96
N LEU A 274 -35.30 13.19 16.84
CA LEU A 274 -35.65 13.33 18.26
C LEU A 274 -37.03 13.97 18.37
N LEU A 275 -37.97 13.31 19.05
CA LEU A 275 -39.06 14.00 19.74
C LEU A 275 -39.27 13.35 21.11
N HIS A 276 -38.92 14.14 22.13
CA HIS A 276 -39.27 13.94 23.53
C HIS A 276 -40.78 14.11 23.73
N GLY A 277 -41.34 13.27 24.61
CA GLY A 277 -42.23 13.69 25.71
C GLY A 277 -43.66 14.12 25.37
N GLY A 278 -44.63 13.40 25.94
CA GLY A 278 -46.00 13.89 26.08
C GLY A 278 -46.99 12.81 26.44
N ALA A 279 -47.34 12.74 27.72
CA ALA A 279 -48.30 11.82 28.33
C ALA A 279 -49.76 12.10 27.91
N HIS A 280 -50.60 11.06 28.02
CA HIS A 280 -51.96 11.02 28.59
C HIS A 280 -52.94 10.12 27.82
N GLY A 281 -53.57 9.20 28.57
CA GLY A 281 -55.02 9.21 28.74
C GLY A 281 -55.91 8.53 27.69
N ALA A 282 -56.36 7.32 28.07
CA ALA A 282 -57.77 6.92 28.15
C ALA A 282 -58.64 6.66 26.88
N HIS A 283 -59.22 5.45 26.92
CA HIS A 283 -60.63 5.11 26.70
C HIS A 283 -61.31 5.08 25.31
N ARG A 284 -61.87 3.88 25.07
CA ARG A 284 -63.24 3.53 24.63
C ARG A 284 -63.64 3.61 23.14
N GLN A 285 -64.00 2.42 22.66
CA GLN A 285 -65.26 2.01 22.01
C GLN A 285 -65.70 2.68 20.70
N GLY A 286 -65.98 1.82 19.71
CA GLY A 286 -67.37 1.69 19.23
C GLY A 286 -67.65 2.04 17.76
N ALA A 287 -67.86 0.98 16.97
CA ALA A 287 -69.00 0.76 16.06
C ALA A 287 -69.26 1.66 14.80
N GLY A 288 -69.83 1.01 13.78
CA GLY A 288 -70.50 1.64 12.61
C GLY A 288 -69.75 1.40 11.29
N ARG A 289 -69.95 0.34 10.49
CA ARG A 289 -71.14 -0.15 9.75
C ARG A 289 -71.48 0.69 8.50
N THR A 290 -71.83 -0.02 7.41
CA THR A 290 -72.49 0.41 6.14
C THR A 290 -71.63 1.13 5.09
N SER A 291 -71.85 1.04 3.78
CA SER A 291 -72.44 0.07 2.83
C SER A 291 -72.42 0.73 1.44
N GLY A 292 -72.13 -0.04 0.37
CA GLY A 292 -72.46 0.28 -1.04
C GLY A 292 -71.75 1.50 -1.66
N THR A 293 -71.61 1.68 -2.97
CA THR A 293 -71.99 0.93 -4.17
C THR A 293 -71.37 1.68 -5.36
N VAL A 294 -70.93 0.94 -6.38
CA VAL A 294 -70.98 1.24 -7.84
C VAL A 294 -70.44 2.58 -8.36
N ALA A 295 -69.44 2.52 -9.26
CA ALA A 295 -69.55 2.99 -10.66
C ALA A 295 -68.18 3.02 -11.38
N SER A 296 -68.09 2.29 -12.49
CA SER A 296 -67.24 2.60 -13.66
C SER A 296 -67.91 3.75 -14.48
N PRO A 297 -67.41 4.28 -15.62
CA PRO A 297 -66.39 3.71 -16.52
C PRO A 297 -65.48 4.73 -17.28
N ALA A 298 -64.67 4.18 -18.20
CA ALA A 298 -64.35 4.75 -19.53
C ALA A 298 -63.41 5.98 -19.57
N THR A 299 -62.50 6.20 -20.53
CA THR A 299 -62.27 5.66 -21.88
C THR A 299 -60.96 6.27 -22.44
N GLN A 300 -60.36 5.59 -23.43
CA GLN A 300 -59.64 6.14 -24.61
C GLN A 300 -58.33 6.92 -24.38
N ALA A 301 -57.33 6.94 -25.26
CA ALA A 301 -56.97 6.22 -26.49
C ALA A 301 -55.60 6.77 -26.94
N SER A 302 -54.88 6.00 -27.79
CA SER A 302 -54.01 6.44 -28.93
C SER A 302 -52.83 7.42 -28.65
N ASP A 303 -51.68 7.40 -29.31
CA ASP A 303 -51.11 6.65 -30.42
C ASP A 303 -49.62 7.07 -30.60
N ALA A 304 -48.93 6.35 -31.49
CA ALA A 304 -47.87 6.84 -32.40
C ALA A 304 -46.39 6.99 -31.94
N SER A 305 -45.62 5.93 -32.25
CA SER A 305 -44.47 5.84 -33.19
C SER A 305 -43.56 7.05 -33.55
N GLY A 306 -42.25 6.77 -33.69
CA GLY A 306 -41.27 7.50 -34.53
C GLY A 306 -39.83 7.45 -34.00
N VAL A 307 -38.96 6.50 -34.37
CA VAL A 307 -37.95 6.49 -35.48
C VAL A 307 -36.77 7.48 -35.34
N GLY A 308 -35.55 6.91 -35.30
CA GLY A 308 -34.38 7.37 -36.08
C GLY A 308 -33.24 8.11 -35.35
N GLY A 309 -31.98 7.71 -35.62
CA GLY A 309 -30.84 8.65 -35.56
C GLY A 309 -29.53 8.12 -34.95
N SER A 310 -28.54 7.91 -35.81
CA SER A 310 -27.14 7.48 -35.60
C SER A 310 -26.19 8.53 -35.01
N GLY A 311 -25.05 8.09 -34.44
CA GLY A 311 -23.75 8.79 -34.63
C GLY A 311 -22.80 8.90 -33.43
N GLN A 312 -21.60 8.30 -33.57
CA GLN A 312 -20.25 8.71 -33.09
C GLN A 312 -20.09 9.11 -31.60
N GLY A 313 -19.35 8.38 -30.76
CA GLY A 313 -17.89 8.23 -30.81
C GLY A 313 -17.22 9.34 -30.00
N LEU A 314 -16.71 9.08 -28.79
CA LEU A 314 -15.65 9.87 -28.12
C LEU A 314 -15.17 9.23 -26.81
N SER A 315 -13.93 9.56 -26.50
CA SER A 315 -13.01 9.01 -25.51
C SER A 315 -13.07 9.66 -24.12
N ALA A 316 -12.61 8.88 -23.12
CA ALA A 316 -11.84 9.29 -21.94
C ALA A 316 -12.53 10.00 -20.75
N GLY A 317 -12.27 9.43 -19.55
CA GLY A 317 -11.61 10.17 -18.47
C GLY A 317 -12.45 11.00 -17.50
N GLY A 318 -12.61 10.47 -16.27
CA GLY A 318 -12.19 11.16 -15.04
C GLY A 318 -12.96 12.38 -14.51
N ALA A 319 -13.49 12.17 -13.30
CA ALA A 319 -13.66 13.13 -12.19
C ALA A 319 -14.90 14.04 -12.15
N GLY A 320 -15.40 14.27 -10.93
CA GLY A 320 -15.94 15.57 -10.52
C GLY A 320 -17.41 15.55 -10.10
N ALA A 321 -17.65 16.02 -8.88
CA ALA A 321 -18.94 16.16 -8.20
C ALA A 321 -19.88 17.22 -8.82
N ALA A 322 -21.19 17.11 -8.54
CA ALA A 322 -22.03 18.20 -8.02
C ALA A 322 -23.50 17.76 -7.85
N ALA A 323 -24.14 18.36 -6.85
CA ALA A 323 -25.53 18.23 -6.46
C ALA A 323 -26.49 18.91 -7.45
N ALA A 324 -27.77 18.48 -7.48
CA ALA A 324 -28.94 19.37 -7.42
C ALA A 324 -30.28 18.61 -7.47
N ALA A 325 -31.25 19.22 -6.79
CA ALA A 325 -32.69 19.27 -7.06
C ALA A 325 -33.60 18.12 -6.59
N ALA A 326 -34.38 18.49 -5.57
CA ALA A 326 -35.61 17.87 -5.11
C ALA A 326 -36.74 18.01 -6.14
N ALA A 327 -37.63 17.01 -6.16
CA ALA A 327 -39.03 17.16 -6.52
C ALA A 327 -39.82 16.10 -5.74
N GLY A 328 -40.84 16.53 -5.01
CA GLY A 328 -41.58 15.71 -4.05
C GLY A 328 -42.64 14.83 -4.69
N SER A 329 -43.06 13.79 -3.97
CA SER A 329 -44.41 13.24 -4.06
C SER A 329 -44.74 12.44 -2.80
N THR A 330 -45.66 13.02 -2.02
CA THR A 330 -46.80 12.37 -1.35
C THR A 330 -46.63 10.97 -0.73
N SER A 331 -46.65 11.00 0.60
CA SER A 331 -46.93 9.89 1.52
C SER A 331 -48.13 9.03 1.10
N ASN A 332 -47.95 7.71 1.09
CA ASN A 332 -49.04 6.77 1.33
C ASN A 332 -48.60 5.71 2.35
N ARG A 333 -49.12 5.83 3.58
CA ARG A 333 -49.05 4.84 4.66
C ARG A 333 -50.12 3.78 4.39
N GLY A 334 -49.77 2.50 4.42
CA GLY A 334 -50.75 1.42 4.44
C GLY A 334 -50.13 0.04 4.58
N GLN A 335 -50.38 -0.59 5.73
CA GLN A 335 -50.37 -2.04 6.02
C GLN A 335 -49.05 -2.82 5.86
N VAL A 336 -48.30 -2.91 6.96
CA VAL A 336 -47.37 -4.02 7.22
C VAL A 336 -48.10 -5.01 8.13
N GLY A 337 -48.61 -6.08 7.54
CA GLY A 337 -49.21 -7.19 8.26
C GLY A 337 -49.23 -8.42 7.35
N GLN A 338 -48.53 -9.47 7.78
CA GLN A 338 -48.50 -10.82 7.20
C GLN A 338 -47.75 -10.99 5.86
N ALA A 339 -46.47 -11.37 5.94
CA ALA A 339 -45.79 -12.10 4.86
C ALA A 339 -44.68 -13.00 5.43
N VAL A 340 -45.05 -14.08 6.14
CA VAL A 340 -44.10 -15.12 6.59
C VAL A 340 -44.39 -16.50 5.96
N HIS A 341 -45.38 -16.63 5.05
CA HIS A 341 -45.67 -17.91 4.39
C HIS A 341 -45.73 -17.90 2.86
N GLY A 342 -45.10 -16.91 2.21
CA GLY A 342 -45.22 -16.69 0.76
C GLY A 342 -43.98 -16.95 -0.11
N MET A 343 -43.06 -17.84 0.23
CA MET A 343 -41.86 -18.09 -0.63
C MET A 343 -42.04 -19.20 -1.69
N ALA A 344 -43.11 -20.00 -1.63
CA ALA A 344 -43.36 -21.04 -2.63
C ALA A 344 -44.29 -20.61 -3.80
N ALA A 345 -45.01 -19.49 -3.68
CA ALA A 345 -46.10 -19.13 -4.61
C ALA A 345 -45.76 -18.02 -5.63
N SER A 346 -44.70 -17.23 -5.42
CA SER A 346 -44.42 -16.05 -6.26
C SER A 346 -43.75 -16.36 -7.61
N GLY A 347 -43.36 -17.62 -7.87
CA GLY A 347 -42.85 -18.05 -9.18
C GLY A 347 -43.94 -18.39 -10.21
N ALA A 348 -45.22 -18.42 -9.80
CA ALA A 348 -46.30 -18.90 -10.66
C ALA A 348 -46.86 -17.83 -11.61
N LEU A 349 -46.83 -16.54 -11.26
CA LEU A 349 -47.53 -15.50 -12.01
C LEU A 349 -46.78 -14.87 -13.19
N LEU A 350 -45.45 -15.07 -13.31
CA LEU A 350 -44.63 -14.43 -14.36
C LEU A 350 -44.52 -15.21 -15.69
N LEU A 351 -45.23 -16.33 -15.83
CA LEU A 351 -45.05 -17.26 -16.96
C LEU A 351 -46.31 -17.47 -17.83
N SER A 352 -47.35 -16.65 -17.67
CA SER A 352 -48.62 -16.79 -18.40
C SER A 352 -48.74 -15.94 -19.69
N GLY A 353 -47.79 -15.05 -19.98
CA GLY A 353 -47.83 -14.19 -21.16
C GLY A 353 -46.72 -14.50 -22.15
N ALA A 354 -47.06 -14.82 -23.39
CA ALA A 354 -46.12 -14.88 -24.51
C ALA A 354 -45.45 -13.50 -24.70
N ARG A 355 -44.27 -13.28 -24.11
CA ARG A 355 -43.48 -12.06 -24.31
C ARG A 355 -42.13 -12.43 -24.92
N ARG A 356 -41.71 -11.63 -25.91
CA ARG A 356 -40.52 -11.82 -26.76
C ARG A 356 -39.27 -12.05 -25.89
N PHE A 357 -38.78 -13.29 -25.84
CA PHE A 357 -37.46 -13.60 -25.31
C PHE A 357 -36.41 -12.84 -26.12
N THR A 358 -35.57 -12.04 -25.45
CA THR A 358 -34.30 -11.62 -26.05
C THR A 358 -33.49 -12.89 -26.30
N ARG A 359 -32.78 -13.01 -27.45
CA ARG A 359 -31.95 -14.20 -27.73
C ARG A 359 -31.00 -14.39 -26.55
N PRO A 360 -31.11 -15.48 -25.77
CA PRO A 360 -30.35 -15.62 -24.55
C PRO A 360 -28.86 -15.71 -24.87
N ARG A 361 -28.08 -14.97 -24.09
CA ARG A 361 -26.62 -14.97 -24.15
C ARG A 361 -26.06 -15.78 -22.99
N LEU A 362 -24.89 -16.35 -23.22
CA LEU A 362 -24.04 -16.95 -22.19
C LEU A 362 -22.64 -16.39 -22.38
N GLY A 363 -22.34 -15.29 -21.67
CA GLY A 363 -21.15 -14.49 -21.90
C GLY A 363 -21.10 -13.95 -23.34
N PRO A 364 -20.01 -14.22 -24.09
CA PRO A 364 -19.89 -13.75 -25.47
C PRO A 364 -20.72 -14.56 -26.48
N PHE A 365 -21.31 -15.69 -26.07
CA PHE A 365 -21.99 -16.60 -27.01
C PHE A 365 -23.49 -16.34 -27.08
N LEU A 366 -24.01 -16.28 -28.30
CA LEU A 366 -25.45 -16.34 -28.57
C LEU A 366 -25.86 -17.81 -28.67
N TYR A 367 -26.94 -18.19 -27.99
CA TYR A 367 -27.48 -19.53 -28.11
C TYR A 367 -29.01 -19.49 -28.19
N THR A 368 -29.60 -20.50 -28.83
CA THR A 368 -31.07 -20.63 -28.92
C THR A 368 -31.48 -21.89 -28.16
N PRO A 369 -32.17 -21.79 -27.02
CA PRO A 369 -32.63 -22.95 -26.28
C PRO A 369 -33.69 -23.69 -27.10
N PRO A 370 -33.74 -25.04 -27.03
CA PRO A 370 -34.84 -25.81 -27.63
C PRO A 370 -36.20 -25.34 -27.10
N PRO A 371 -37.27 -25.39 -27.92
CA PRO A 371 -38.62 -25.04 -27.47
C PRO A 371 -39.03 -25.81 -26.22
N GLY A 372 -39.65 -25.14 -25.24
CA GLY A 372 -40.12 -25.77 -24.00
C GLY A 372 -39.05 -26.05 -22.94
N SER A 373 -37.77 -25.76 -23.21
CA SER A 373 -36.66 -25.99 -22.25
C SER A 373 -36.92 -25.37 -20.87
N PHE A 374 -37.47 -24.16 -20.83
CA PHE A 374 -37.78 -23.48 -19.56
C PHE A 374 -39.01 -24.04 -18.86
N ARG A 375 -40.05 -24.43 -19.62
CA ARG A 375 -41.27 -25.02 -19.05
C ARG A 375 -40.97 -26.33 -18.32
N ARG A 376 -40.03 -27.12 -18.84
CA ARG A 376 -39.59 -28.40 -18.25
C ARG A 376 -39.11 -28.24 -16.80
N PHE A 377 -38.46 -27.13 -16.46
CA PHE A 377 -37.82 -26.94 -15.15
C PHE A 377 -38.56 -25.95 -14.24
N ARG A 378 -39.80 -25.60 -14.58
CA ARG A 378 -40.62 -24.66 -13.79
C ARG A 378 -40.75 -25.15 -12.34
N GLY A 379 -40.45 -24.27 -11.39
CA GLY A 379 -40.51 -24.56 -9.95
C GLY A 379 -39.43 -25.50 -9.41
N ARG A 380 -38.53 -26.02 -10.26
CA ARG A 380 -37.47 -26.96 -9.85
C ARG A 380 -36.07 -26.37 -9.96
N GLY A 381 -35.84 -25.38 -10.83
CA GLY A 381 -34.54 -24.70 -10.97
C GLY A 381 -34.37 -23.46 -10.07
N PHE A 382 -33.17 -22.90 -10.10
CA PHE A 382 -32.84 -21.67 -9.38
C PHE A 382 -33.02 -20.47 -10.32
N LEU A 383 -33.98 -19.60 -10.00
CA LEU A 383 -34.12 -18.29 -10.63
C LEU A 383 -33.49 -17.25 -9.71
N SER A 384 -32.45 -16.58 -10.19
CA SER A 384 -31.78 -15.54 -9.43
C SER A 384 -32.56 -14.22 -9.45
N SER A 385 -32.27 -13.35 -8.49
CA SER A 385 -32.85 -12.00 -8.38
C SER A 385 -32.55 -11.10 -9.58
N ASN A 386 -31.49 -11.38 -10.35
CA ASN A 386 -31.17 -10.71 -11.61
C ASN A 386 -31.78 -11.39 -12.86
N GLY A 387 -32.73 -12.31 -12.68
CA GLY A 387 -33.53 -12.92 -13.75
C GLY A 387 -32.82 -13.99 -14.57
N VAL A 388 -31.73 -14.58 -14.06
CA VAL A 388 -30.98 -15.66 -14.73
C VAL A 388 -31.41 -17.01 -14.17
N PHE A 389 -31.68 -17.97 -15.04
CA PHE A 389 -32.16 -19.28 -14.64
C PHE A 389 -31.08 -20.36 -14.70
N PHE A 390 -31.01 -21.18 -13.66
CA PHE A 390 -30.11 -22.32 -13.55
C PHE A 390 -30.88 -23.63 -13.32
N VAL A 391 -30.47 -24.68 -14.02
CA VAL A 391 -31.06 -26.03 -13.92
C VAL A 391 -30.74 -26.67 -12.56
N PRO A 392 -31.68 -27.42 -11.95
CA PRO A 392 -31.42 -28.09 -10.68
C PRO A 392 -30.33 -29.15 -10.76
N ARG A 393 -29.69 -29.39 -9.62
CA ARG A 393 -28.64 -30.42 -9.47
C ARG A 393 -29.11 -31.82 -9.83
N SER A 394 -30.39 -32.14 -9.61
CA SER A 394 -30.98 -33.44 -9.94
C SER A 394 -31.01 -33.75 -11.43
N GLU A 395 -31.06 -32.73 -12.28
CA GLU A 395 -31.03 -32.89 -13.75
C GLU A 395 -29.59 -32.79 -14.27
N ARG A 396 -28.79 -31.89 -13.70
CA ARG A 396 -27.36 -31.76 -14.04
C ARG A 396 -26.58 -31.12 -12.91
N GLU A 397 -25.53 -31.81 -12.47
CA GLU A 397 -24.53 -31.21 -11.59
C GLU A 397 -23.54 -30.36 -12.41
N GLY A 398 -23.34 -29.11 -12.01
CA GLY A 398 -22.41 -28.20 -12.68
C GLY A 398 -20.93 -28.58 -12.47
N ILE A 399 -20.10 -28.26 -13.46
CA ILE A 399 -18.64 -28.45 -13.39
C ILE A 399 -17.99 -27.61 -12.28
N LEU A 400 -18.33 -26.32 -12.17
CA LEU A 400 -17.78 -25.45 -11.13
C LEU A 400 -18.20 -25.87 -9.71
N PRO A 401 -19.50 -26.16 -9.42
CA PRO A 401 -19.92 -26.73 -8.14
C PRO A 401 -19.17 -28.01 -7.77
N CYS A 402 -19.01 -28.95 -8.71
CA CYS A 402 -18.26 -30.19 -8.48
C CYS A 402 -16.79 -29.89 -8.13
N MET A 403 -16.11 -29.10 -8.96
CA MET A 403 -14.71 -28.70 -8.75
C MET A 403 -14.50 -28.01 -7.39
N LEU A 404 -15.32 -27.02 -7.06
CA LEU A 404 -15.18 -26.24 -5.83
C LEU A 404 -15.49 -27.06 -4.59
N ARG A 405 -16.46 -27.99 -4.66
CA ARG A 405 -16.76 -28.90 -3.55
C ARG A 405 -15.55 -29.76 -3.19
N GLU A 406 -14.91 -30.36 -4.19
CA GLU A 406 -13.69 -31.15 -4.00
C GLU A 406 -12.53 -30.29 -3.46
N ILE A 407 -12.34 -29.08 -4.00
CA ILE A 407 -11.31 -28.14 -3.54
C ILE A 407 -11.52 -27.77 -2.06
N LEU A 408 -12.75 -27.43 -1.66
CA LEU A 408 -13.07 -27.02 -0.29
C LEU A 408 -12.96 -28.22 0.67
N ALA A 409 -13.51 -29.38 0.31
CA ALA A 409 -13.43 -30.60 1.12
C ALA A 409 -11.97 -31.04 1.34
N THR A 410 -11.18 -31.09 0.27
CA THR A 410 -9.74 -31.38 0.31
C THR A 410 -9.01 -30.37 1.18
N ARG A 411 -9.35 -29.09 1.07
CA ARG A 411 -8.73 -28.03 1.89
C ARG A 411 -9.04 -28.22 3.38
N VAL A 412 -10.26 -28.59 3.75
CA VAL A 412 -10.63 -28.91 5.13
C VAL A 412 -9.80 -30.09 5.64
N MET A 413 -9.70 -31.17 4.85
CA MET A 413 -8.87 -32.34 5.17
C MET A 413 -7.40 -31.97 5.39
N VAL A 414 -6.80 -31.21 4.46
CA VAL A 414 -5.40 -30.75 4.55
C VAL A 414 -5.18 -29.87 5.78
N LYS A 415 -6.12 -28.96 6.10
CA LYS A 415 -6.04 -28.14 7.32
C LYS A 415 -6.13 -28.98 8.59
N LYS A 416 -6.97 -30.02 8.61
CA LYS A 416 -7.07 -30.96 9.74
C LYS A 416 -5.76 -31.74 9.91
N ALA A 417 -5.22 -32.29 8.83
CA ALA A 417 -3.93 -32.97 8.83
C ALA A 417 -2.78 -32.06 9.30
N MET A 418 -2.77 -30.79 8.86
CA MET A 418 -1.77 -29.79 9.24
C MET A 418 -1.81 -29.44 10.74
N LYS A 419 -2.98 -29.55 11.38
CA LYS A 419 -3.15 -29.34 12.84
C LYS A 419 -2.88 -30.60 13.67
N GLY A 420 -2.79 -31.77 13.02
CA GLY A 420 -2.61 -33.07 13.66
C GLY A 420 -1.23 -33.27 14.30
N PRO A 421 -1.07 -34.28 15.17
CA PRO A 421 0.15 -34.50 15.95
C PRO A 421 1.37 -34.77 15.06
N VAL A 422 1.21 -35.52 13.97
CA VAL A 422 2.30 -35.83 13.02
C VAL A 422 2.86 -34.57 12.38
N ALA A 423 2.00 -33.66 11.91
CA ALA A 423 2.45 -32.40 11.31
C ALA A 423 3.09 -31.44 12.32
N ARG A 424 2.79 -31.57 13.62
CA ARG A 424 3.50 -30.81 14.68
C ARG A 424 4.91 -31.35 14.90
N ARG A 425 5.10 -32.67 14.78
CA ARG A 425 6.39 -33.34 14.94
C ARG A 425 7.33 -33.11 13.76
N PHE A 426 6.81 -33.01 12.54
CA PHE A 426 7.60 -32.89 11.30
C PHE A 426 7.35 -31.54 10.59
N PRO A 427 8.23 -30.54 10.76
CA PRO A 427 8.11 -29.23 10.14
C PRO A 427 8.06 -29.27 8.61
N GLU A 428 8.74 -30.21 7.97
CA GLU A 428 8.78 -30.44 6.52
C GLU A 428 7.37 -30.75 6.01
N LEU A 429 6.69 -31.69 6.68
CA LEU A 429 5.32 -32.07 6.35
C LEU A 429 4.36 -30.90 6.56
N LYS A 430 4.53 -30.14 7.64
CA LYS A 430 3.73 -28.93 7.90
C LYS A 430 3.88 -27.90 6.78
N ARG A 431 5.09 -27.70 6.25
CA ARG A 431 5.36 -26.81 5.10
C ARG A 431 4.65 -27.29 3.83
N VAL A 432 4.74 -28.58 3.52
CA VAL A 432 4.05 -29.21 2.36
C VAL A 432 2.53 -29.05 2.48
N LEU A 433 1.95 -29.36 3.64
CA LEU A 433 0.50 -29.22 3.88
C LEU A 433 0.06 -27.75 3.81
N ASN A 434 0.89 -26.82 4.29
CA ASN A 434 0.62 -25.40 4.19
C ASN A 434 0.66 -24.89 2.73
N ALA A 435 1.59 -25.39 1.91
CA ALA A 435 1.62 -25.11 0.48
C ALA A 435 0.35 -25.58 -0.22
N ARG A 436 -0.08 -26.81 0.06
CA ARG A 436 -1.32 -27.41 -0.49
C ARG A 436 -2.56 -26.60 -0.09
N GLN A 437 -2.73 -26.26 1.19
CA GLN A 437 -3.92 -25.50 1.61
C GLN A 437 -3.96 -24.11 0.98
N PHE A 438 -2.80 -23.47 0.76
CA PHE A 438 -2.71 -22.18 0.11
C PHE A 438 -3.05 -22.28 -1.38
N ALA A 439 -2.57 -23.31 -2.08
CA ALA A 439 -2.92 -23.58 -3.47
C ALA A 439 -4.44 -23.76 -3.65
N LEU A 440 -5.06 -24.57 -2.78
CA LEU A 440 -6.51 -24.80 -2.79
C LEU A 440 -7.30 -23.52 -2.46
N LYS A 441 -6.86 -22.74 -1.46
CA LYS A 441 -7.44 -21.43 -1.15
C LYS A 441 -7.39 -20.49 -2.35
N MET A 442 -6.25 -20.45 -3.04
CA MET A 442 -6.06 -19.60 -4.20
C MET A 442 -7.07 -19.97 -5.29
N LEU A 443 -7.16 -21.25 -5.70
CA LEU A 443 -8.11 -21.71 -6.72
C LEU A 443 -9.54 -21.31 -6.38
N SER A 444 -9.95 -21.56 -5.13
CA SER A 444 -11.28 -21.19 -4.63
C SER A 444 -11.58 -19.70 -4.85
N ASN A 445 -10.65 -18.82 -4.45
CA ASN A 445 -10.83 -17.37 -4.55
C ASN A 445 -10.80 -16.86 -6.00
N VAL A 446 -9.99 -17.46 -6.87
CA VAL A 446 -9.84 -16.99 -8.25
C VAL A 446 -10.88 -17.58 -9.22
N THR A 447 -11.65 -18.59 -8.81
CA THR A 447 -12.66 -19.24 -9.67
C THR A 447 -13.76 -18.27 -10.11
N TYR A 448 -14.30 -17.46 -9.19
CA TYR A 448 -15.22 -16.38 -9.56
C TYR A 448 -14.57 -15.35 -10.50
N GLY A 449 -13.32 -14.97 -10.22
CA GLY A 449 -12.58 -14.03 -11.07
C GLY A 449 -12.37 -14.53 -12.51
N TYR A 450 -12.41 -15.86 -12.73
CA TYR A 450 -12.35 -16.46 -14.06
C TYR A 450 -13.67 -16.25 -14.83
N THR A 451 -14.82 -16.38 -14.16
CA THR A 451 -16.14 -16.16 -14.79
C THR A 451 -16.39 -14.68 -15.07
N ALA A 452 -15.89 -13.78 -14.20
CA ALA A 452 -16.10 -12.33 -14.28
C ALA A 452 -15.08 -11.57 -15.15
N ALA A 453 -14.17 -12.25 -15.85
CA ALA A 453 -13.05 -11.63 -16.54
C ALA A 453 -13.46 -10.92 -17.86
N SER A 454 -14.07 -9.74 -17.77
CA SER A 454 -14.53 -8.99 -18.95
C SER A 454 -13.40 -8.40 -19.80
N PHE A 455 -12.21 -8.21 -19.23
CA PHE A 455 -11.01 -7.77 -19.95
C PHE A 455 -10.00 -8.91 -20.00
N SER A 456 -9.56 -9.30 -21.21
CA SER A 456 -8.59 -10.39 -21.44
C SER A 456 -9.00 -11.78 -20.91
N GLY A 457 -10.29 -12.00 -20.61
CA GLY A 457 -10.80 -13.29 -20.15
C GLY A 457 -10.80 -14.35 -21.24
N ARG A 458 -10.56 -15.61 -20.85
CA ARG A 458 -10.59 -16.76 -21.77
C ARG A 458 -11.95 -17.39 -21.92
N MET A 459 -12.79 -17.38 -20.88
CA MET A 459 -14.15 -17.93 -20.94
C MET A 459 -15.07 -17.17 -19.97
N PRO A 460 -15.25 -15.85 -20.15
CA PRO A 460 -16.11 -15.05 -19.28
C PRO A 460 -17.58 -15.40 -19.48
N CYS A 461 -18.37 -15.28 -18.41
CA CYS A 461 -19.82 -15.43 -18.42
C CYS A 461 -20.41 -14.48 -17.38
N ILE A 462 -20.97 -13.37 -17.87
CA ILE A 462 -21.47 -12.26 -17.04
C ILE A 462 -22.74 -12.65 -16.31
N GLU A 463 -23.63 -13.37 -16.97
CA GLU A 463 -24.86 -13.88 -16.36
C GLU A 463 -24.52 -14.71 -15.12
N LEU A 464 -23.51 -15.57 -15.22
CA LEU A 464 -23.01 -16.36 -14.10
C LEU A 464 -22.35 -15.48 -13.02
N ALA A 465 -21.46 -14.57 -13.42
CA ALA A 465 -20.74 -13.71 -12.48
C ALA A 465 -21.68 -12.78 -11.68
N ASP A 466 -22.61 -12.11 -12.36
CA ASP A 466 -23.59 -11.22 -11.74
C ASP A 466 -24.52 -12.00 -10.80
N THR A 467 -24.96 -13.21 -11.18
CA THR A 467 -25.77 -14.04 -10.29
C THR A 467 -25.01 -14.42 -9.01
N ILE A 468 -23.72 -14.80 -9.12
CA ILE A 468 -22.90 -15.12 -7.94
C ILE A 468 -22.85 -13.93 -6.98
N VAL A 469 -22.59 -12.73 -7.50
CA VAL A 469 -22.49 -11.51 -6.67
C VAL A 469 -23.85 -11.11 -6.10
N GLN A 470 -24.93 -11.20 -6.89
CA GLN A 470 -26.27 -10.84 -6.46
C GLN A 470 -26.75 -11.76 -5.33
N THR A 471 -26.62 -13.08 -5.48
CA THR A 471 -27.05 -14.03 -4.46
C THR A 471 -26.22 -13.91 -3.17
N ALA A 472 -24.93 -13.59 -3.29
CA ALA A 472 -24.09 -13.27 -2.14
C ALA A 472 -24.58 -12.00 -1.41
N ARG A 473 -24.92 -10.95 -2.16
CA ARG A 473 -25.48 -9.71 -1.62
C ARG A 473 -26.82 -9.93 -0.92
N ASP A 474 -27.73 -10.68 -1.53
CA ASP A 474 -29.04 -11.00 -0.95
C ASP A 474 -28.89 -11.74 0.39
N SER A 475 -27.85 -12.57 0.51
CA SER A 475 -27.56 -13.30 1.75
C SER A 475 -26.98 -12.40 2.84
N LEU A 476 -26.13 -11.43 2.46
CA LEU A 476 -25.61 -10.43 3.39
C LEU A 476 -26.71 -9.45 3.85
N ASP A 477 -27.60 -9.03 2.95
CA ASP A 477 -28.74 -8.16 3.29
C ASP A 477 -29.70 -8.84 4.29
N ARG A 478 -29.95 -10.15 4.16
CA ARG A 478 -30.71 -10.93 5.15
C ARG A 478 -30.02 -11.02 6.51
N ALA A 479 -28.69 -11.17 6.52
CA ALA A 479 -27.90 -11.16 7.76
C ALA A 479 -27.97 -9.79 8.46
N ILE A 480 -27.86 -8.70 7.70
CA ILE A 480 -27.99 -7.32 8.18
C ILE A 480 -29.38 -7.09 8.79
N TYR A 481 -30.43 -7.53 8.10
CA TYR A 481 -31.80 -7.42 8.57
C TYR A 481 -31.97 -8.15 9.91
N THR A 482 -31.57 -9.43 9.96
CA THR A 482 -31.64 -10.27 11.16
C THR A 482 -30.92 -9.63 12.35
N ALA A 483 -29.72 -9.09 12.14
CA ALA A 483 -28.96 -8.42 13.20
C ALA A 483 -29.68 -7.16 13.73
N ARG A 484 -30.33 -6.38 12.85
CA ARG A 484 -30.99 -5.11 13.22
C ARG A 484 -32.35 -5.31 13.89
N THR A 485 -33.11 -6.33 13.51
CA THR A 485 -34.49 -6.52 13.97
C THR A 485 -34.62 -7.34 15.24
N HIS A 486 -33.54 -8.00 15.69
CA HIS A 486 -33.59 -8.80 16.89
C HIS A 486 -33.77 -7.91 18.15
N PRO A 487 -34.84 -8.10 18.94
CA PRO A 487 -35.21 -7.16 20.01
C PRO A 487 -34.18 -7.10 21.16
N GLU A 488 -33.48 -8.20 21.43
CA GLU A 488 -32.59 -8.31 22.60
C GLU A 488 -31.13 -7.95 22.33
N TRP A 489 -30.68 -8.04 21.07
CA TRP A 489 -29.27 -7.90 20.74
C TRP A 489 -28.79 -6.46 20.82
N ARG A 490 -29.69 -5.47 20.68
CA ARG A 490 -29.36 -4.04 20.58
C ARG A 490 -28.20 -3.81 19.60
N ALA A 491 -28.29 -4.51 18.47
CA ALA A 491 -27.23 -4.62 17.50
C ALA A 491 -27.40 -3.58 16.38
N ARG A 492 -26.29 -2.93 16.02
CA ARG A 492 -26.23 -1.96 14.93
C ARG A 492 -25.11 -2.35 13.99
N VAL A 493 -25.46 -2.59 12.74
CA VAL A 493 -24.48 -2.82 11.68
C VAL A 493 -23.75 -1.51 11.36
N VAL A 494 -22.45 -1.45 11.66
CA VAL A 494 -21.62 -0.24 11.53
C VAL A 494 -20.79 -0.22 10.26
N TYR A 495 -20.49 -1.39 9.70
CA TYR A 495 -19.74 -1.54 8.46
C TYR A 495 -19.97 -2.94 7.86
N GLY A 496 -19.66 -3.08 6.57
CA GLY A 496 -19.62 -4.36 5.88
C GLY A 496 -18.79 -4.24 4.59
N ASP A 497 -17.89 -5.19 4.38
CA ASP A 497 -17.04 -5.26 3.18
C ASP A 497 -17.23 -6.63 2.54
N THR A 498 -18.06 -6.68 1.49
CA THR A 498 -18.33 -7.83 0.61
C THR A 498 -18.90 -9.09 1.27
N ASP A 499 -18.12 -9.72 2.13
CA ASP A 499 -18.34 -10.98 2.83
C ASP A 499 -18.33 -10.82 4.35
N SER A 500 -17.83 -9.68 4.83
CA SER A 500 -17.72 -9.36 6.26
C SER A 500 -18.81 -8.40 6.74
N LEU A 501 -19.24 -8.58 7.99
CA LEU A 501 -20.25 -7.79 8.68
C LEU A 501 -19.74 -7.34 10.06
N PHE A 502 -19.85 -6.04 10.35
CA PHE A 502 -19.40 -5.43 11.59
C PHE A 502 -20.62 -4.97 12.37
N VAL A 503 -20.85 -5.58 13.54
CA VAL A 503 -22.04 -5.36 14.35
C VAL A 503 -21.63 -4.82 15.71
N ALA A 504 -21.90 -3.53 15.94
CA ALA A 504 -21.76 -2.95 17.27
C ALA A 504 -22.91 -3.43 18.16
N VAL A 505 -22.58 -3.86 19.38
CA VAL A 505 -23.55 -4.30 20.39
C VAL A 505 -23.51 -3.31 21.55
N ASP A 506 -24.40 -2.32 21.50
CA ASP A 506 -24.33 -1.14 22.35
C ASP A 506 -24.59 -1.52 23.83
N GLY A 507 -23.71 -1.10 24.75
CA GLY A 507 -23.84 -1.35 26.19
C GLY A 507 -23.53 -2.78 26.65
N ARG A 508 -22.83 -3.58 25.84
CA ARG A 508 -22.45 -4.97 26.16
C ARG A 508 -20.96 -5.09 26.48
N SER A 509 -20.58 -6.12 27.25
CA SER A 509 -19.17 -6.49 27.43
C SER A 509 -18.64 -7.30 26.24
N PRO A 510 -17.31 -7.41 26.03
CA PRO A 510 -16.75 -8.26 24.97
C PRO A 510 -17.24 -9.72 25.05
N LEU A 511 -17.34 -10.29 26.25
CA LEU A 511 -17.85 -11.65 26.46
C LEU A 511 -19.32 -11.80 26.01
N GLN A 512 -20.17 -10.83 26.35
CA GLN A 512 -21.56 -10.81 25.86
C GLN A 512 -21.62 -10.64 24.34
N ALA A 513 -20.69 -9.87 23.76
CA ALA A 513 -20.60 -9.69 22.32
C ALA A 513 -20.25 -11.00 21.60
N PHE A 514 -19.37 -11.85 22.17
CA PHE A 514 -19.11 -13.19 21.66
C PHE A 514 -20.36 -14.08 21.70
N ALA A 515 -21.14 -14.03 22.77
CA ALA A 515 -22.40 -14.78 22.89
C ALA A 515 -23.43 -14.34 21.82
N ILE A 516 -23.64 -13.03 21.65
CA ILE A 516 -24.52 -12.48 20.60
C ILE A 516 -24.01 -12.85 19.20
N GLY A 517 -22.69 -12.77 18.99
CA GLY A 517 -22.06 -13.16 17.73
C GLY A 517 -22.33 -14.61 17.36
N ARG A 518 -22.27 -15.54 18.33
CA ARG A 518 -22.61 -16.96 18.12
C ARG A 518 -24.09 -17.15 17.75
N GLN A 519 -25.01 -16.50 18.46
CA GLN A 519 -26.43 -16.57 18.14
C GLN A 519 -26.72 -16.03 16.72
N LEU A 520 -26.08 -14.93 16.33
CA LEU A 520 -26.22 -14.37 14.99
C LEU A 520 -25.65 -15.30 13.90
N VAL A 521 -24.56 -16.01 14.19
CA VAL A 521 -24.02 -17.06 13.31
C VAL A 521 -25.03 -18.18 13.10
N ASP A 522 -25.62 -18.71 14.17
CA ASP A 522 -26.54 -19.85 14.12
C ASP A 522 -27.82 -19.50 13.34
N VAL A 523 -28.42 -18.34 13.64
CA VAL A 523 -29.62 -17.86 12.95
C VAL A 523 -29.32 -17.56 11.47
N THR A 524 -28.22 -16.88 11.16
CA THR A 524 -27.91 -16.54 9.76
C THR A 524 -27.54 -17.78 8.95
N THR A 525 -26.78 -18.72 9.53
CA THR A 525 -26.36 -19.95 8.83
C THR A 525 -27.56 -20.85 8.54
N SER A 526 -28.49 -21.02 9.49
CA SER A 526 -29.70 -21.84 9.27
C SER A 526 -30.64 -21.27 8.19
N GLN A 527 -30.60 -19.97 7.92
CA GLN A 527 -31.36 -19.32 6.84
C GLN A 527 -30.73 -19.49 5.44
N ASN A 528 -29.54 -20.10 5.35
CA ASN A 528 -28.80 -20.27 4.09
C ASN A 528 -28.65 -21.74 3.71
N PRO A 529 -28.68 -22.06 2.40
CA PRO A 529 -28.43 -23.42 1.94
C PRO A 529 -26.97 -23.84 2.17
N ALA A 530 -26.75 -25.11 2.52
CA ALA A 530 -25.41 -25.66 2.64
C ALA A 530 -24.63 -25.57 1.30
N PRO A 531 -23.32 -25.23 1.29
CA PRO A 531 -22.42 -25.08 2.44
C PRO A 531 -22.18 -23.62 2.86
N MET A 532 -23.14 -22.71 2.66
CA MET A 532 -22.98 -21.30 3.04
C MET A 532 -23.06 -21.15 4.56
N GLU A 533 -21.95 -20.74 5.19
CA GLU A 533 -21.83 -20.63 6.65
C GLU A 533 -21.21 -19.28 7.03
N LEU A 534 -21.84 -18.60 8.00
CA LEU A 534 -21.29 -17.39 8.62
C LEU A 534 -20.35 -17.80 9.76
N LYS A 535 -19.24 -17.10 9.94
CA LYS A 535 -18.29 -17.38 11.02
C LYS A 535 -18.04 -16.14 11.86
N LEU A 536 -18.01 -16.32 13.18
CA LEU A 536 -17.42 -15.35 14.10
C LEU A 536 -15.90 -15.35 13.95
N GLU A 537 -15.36 -14.24 13.44
CA GLU A 537 -13.91 -14.08 13.28
C GLU A 537 -13.27 -13.57 14.56
N LYS A 538 -13.86 -12.53 15.15
CA LYS A 538 -13.31 -11.79 16.30
C LYS A 538 -14.31 -10.79 16.88
N VAL A 539 -13.96 -10.23 18.04
CA VAL A 539 -14.61 -9.07 18.63
C VAL A 539 -13.57 -7.95 18.79
N TYR A 540 -13.94 -6.71 18.44
CA TYR A 540 -13.14 -5.54 18.79
C TYR A 540 -13.62 -4.93 20.11
N ASP A 541 -12.75 -4.86 21.12
CA ASP A 541 -12.97 -4.04 22.32
C ASP A 541 -12.63 -2.58 22.02
N GLY A 542 -13.57 -1.90 21.38
CA GLY A 542 -13.37 -0.56 20.84
C GLY A 542 -12.63 -0.57 19.51
N SER A 543 -13.12 0.26 18.60
CA SER A 543 -12.58 0.39 17.25
C SER A 543 -12.80 1.80 16.69
N VAL A 544 -12.01 2.17 15.70
CA VAL A 544 -12.18 3.39 14.94
C VAL A 544 -12.37 3.05 13.47
N THR A 545 -13.49 3.50 12.92
CA THR A 545 -13.82 3.34 11.51
C THR A 545 -13.74 4.70 10.85
N VAL A 546 -12.90 4.86 9.81
CA VAL A 546 -12.65 6.17 9.18
C VAL A 546 -13.35 6.25 7.83
N THR A 547 -13.03 5.34 6.91
CA THR A 547 -13.69 5.22 5.60
C THR A 547 -13.69 3.75 5.18
N LYS A 548 -14.29 3.43 4.02
CA LYS A 548 -14.23 2.09 3.43
C LYS A 548 -12.80 1.54 3.45
N LYS A 549 -12.65 0.31 3.95
CA LYS A 549 -11.38 -0.42 4.08
C LYS A 549 -10.30 0.32 4.90
N ARG A 550 -10.69 1.26 5.78
CA ARG A 550 -9.80 2.04 6.67
C ARG A 550 -10.35 2.04 8.09
N TYR A 551 -9.86 1.13 8.92
CA TYR A 551 -10.29 0.96 10.30
C TYR A 551 -9.19 0.33 11.15
N ALA A 552 -9.30 0.49 12.47
CA ALA A 552 -8.45 -0.18 13.45
C ALA A 552 -9.24 -0.54 14.70
N GLY A 553 -8.88 -1.62 15.39
CA GLY A 553 -9.57 -2.05 16.61
C GLY A 553 -8.69 -2.93 17.48
N ARG A 554 -8.99 -2.94 18.78
CA ARG A 554 -8.34 -3.86 19.74
C ARG A 554 -9.02 -5.22 19.62
N MET A 555 -8.37 -6.13 18.92
CA MET A 555 -8.88 -7.43 18.54
C MET A 555 -8.74 -8.45 19.66
N ILE A 556 -9.82 -9.21 19.86
CA ILE A 556 -9.89 -10.41 20.69
C ILE A 556 -10.40 -11.53 19.76
N GLU A 557 -9.61 -12.60 19.59
CA GLU A 557 -9.97 -13.68 18.67
C GLU A 557 -10.85 -14.74 19.35
N ASP A 558 -10.63 -15.00 20.62
CA ASP A 558 -11.28 -16.08 21.37
C ASP A 558 -11.81 -15.60 22.72
N GLU A 559 -12.95 -16.15 23.16
CA GLU A 559 -13.55 -15.80 24.44
C GLU A 559 -12.72 -16.26 25.65
N SER A 560 -11.88 -17.28 25.49
CA SER A 560 -10.94 -17.75 26.52
C SER A 560 -9.86 -16.72 26.86
N GLU A 561 -9.66 -15.71 26.01
CA GLU A 561 -8.77 -14.59 26.28
C GLU A 561 -9.39 -13.62 27.30
N CYS A 562 -10.67 -13.80 27.68
CA CYS A 562 -11.39 -12.96 28.63
C CYS A 562 -11.52 -13.60 30.01
N ASP A 563 -11.15 -12.85 31.05
CA ASP A 563 -11.28 -13.24 32.45
C ASP A 563 -12.76 -13.18 32.88
N LEU A 564 -13.34 -14.36 33.11
CA LEU A 564 -14.75 -14.57 33.46
C LEU A 564 -15.25 -13.83 34.74
N PRO A 565 -14.42 -13.45 35.73
CA PRO A 565 -14.89 -12.67 36.88
C PRO A 565 -14.90 -11.15 36.66
N SER A 566 -14.01 -10.62 35.83
CA SER A 566 -13.80 -9.16 35.67
C SER A 566 -14.30 -8.62 34.33
N GLY A 567 -14.58 -9.50 33.35
CA GLY A 567 -14.89 -9.13 31.98
C GLY A 567 -13.71 -8.48 31.24
N HIS A 568 -12.51 -8.52 31.83
CA HIS A 568 -11.29 -7.98 31.25
C HIS A 568 -10.67 -9.01 30.31
N CYS A 569 -10.31 -8.62 29.10
CA CYS A 569 -9.63 -9.53 28.18
C CYS A 569 -8.12 -9.28 28.17
N SER A 570 -7.36 -10.37 28.25
CA SER A 570 -5.91 -10.41 28.13
C SER A 570 -5.46 -9.66 26.87
N ARG A 571 -4.39 -8.85 27.04
CA ARG A 571 -3.91 -7.77 26.15
C ARG A 571 -4.38 -7.89 24.67
N PRO A 572 -5.45 -7.17 24.27
CA PRO A 572 -5.96 -7.27 22.91
C PRO A 572 -4.96 -6.74 21.88
N VAL A 573 -4.89 -7.37 20.71
CA VAL A 573 -3.94 -7.04 19.66
C VAL A 573 -4.52 -5.95 18.76
N LEU A 574 -3.74 -4.92 18.41
CA LEU A 574 -4.22 -3.91 17.47
C LEU A 574 -4.29 -4.48 16.04
N ASP A 575 -5.50 -4.72 15.54
CA ASP A 575 -5.76 -5.00 14.12
C ASP A 575 -5.95 -3.68 13.37
N VAL A 576 -5.32 -3.56 12.21
CA VAL A 576 -5.34 -2.34 11.39
C VAL A 576 -5.54 -2.69 9.93
N LYS A 577 -6.51 -2.06 9.28
CA LYS A 577 -6.76 -2.17 7.83
C LYS A 577 -6.69 -0.80 7.16
N GLY A 578 -5.95 -0.71 6.06
CA GLY A 578 -5.86 0.46 5.17
C GLY A 578 -5.25 1.75 5.72
N LEU A 579 -5.06 1.88 7.04
CA LEU A 579 -4.41 3.04 7.66
C LEU A 579 -2.91 3.09 7.34
N GLU A 580 -2.33 4.29 7.47
CA GLU A 580 -0.93 4.56 7.16
C GLU A 580 0.07 3.72 7.98
N ILE A 581 -0.36 3.09 9.07
CA ILE A 581 0.40 2.12 9.89
C ILE A 581 0.92 0.93 9.06
N ILE A 582 0.09 0.38 8.15
CA ILE A 582 0.44 -0.82 7.37
C ILE A 582 0.79 -0.49 5.91
N ARG A 583 0.66 0.78 5.53
CA ARG A 583 0.92 1.25 4.18
C ARG A 583 2.42 1.43 3.95
N ARG A 584 2.90 0.90 2.83
CA ARG A 584 4.33 0.90 2.49
C ARG A 584 4.80 2.13 1.73
N ASP A 585 3.89 3.04 1.39
CA ASP A 585 4.20 4.30 0.69
C ASP A 585 4.44 5.48 1.65
N GLN A 586 4.40 5.23 2.95
CA GLN A 586 4.67 6.19 4.02
C GLN A 586 6.05 5.94 4.65
N CYS A 587 6.57 6.94 5.35
CA CYS A 587 7.81 6.80 6.11
C CYS A 587 7.58 6.09 7.45
N GLY A 588 8.66 5.55 8.03
CA GLY A 588 8.62 4.83 9.31
C GLY A 588 8.04 5.66 10.44
N LEU A 589 8.37 6.96 10.49
CA LEU A 589 7.87 7.90 11.49
C LEU A 589 6.35 7.92 11.54
N THR A 590 5.69 8.07 10.39
CA THR A 590 4.23 8.09 10.31
C THR A 590 3.63 6.76 10.77
N ALA A 591 4.18 5.64 10.29
CA ALA A 591 3.65 4.32 10.65
C ALA A 591 3.80 4.01 12.16
N ARG A 592 4.96 4.33 12.74
CA ARG A 592 5.27 4.10 14.17
C ARG A 592 4.43 4.99 15.08
N VAL A 593 4.44 6.31 14.86
CA VAL A 593 3.72 7.26 15.72
C VAL A 593 2.21 7.07 15.59
N MET A 594 1.70 6.82 14.40
CA MET A 594 0.27 6.54 14.21
C MET A 594 -0.16 5.27 14.97
N ARG A 595 0.67 4.22 14.98
CA ARG A 595 0.40 3.03 15.78
C ARG A 595 0.29 3.36 17.27
N LEU A 596 1.30 4.03 17.83
CA LEU A 596 1.32 4.39 19.25
C LEU A 596 0.08 5.21 19.65
N VAL A 597 -0.32 6.16 18.80
CA VAL A 597 -1.47 7.03 19.07
C VAL A 597 -2.79 6.28 18.96
N VAL A 598 -2.95 5.41 17.98
CA VAL A 598 -4.17 4.60 17.85
C VAL A 598 -4.29 3.60 19.00
N GLU A 599 -3.18 2.96 19.40
CA GLU A 599 -3.14 2.08 20.57
C GLU A 599 -3.52 2.85 21.84
N GLU A 600 -2.95 4.04 22.05
CA GLU A 600 -3.28 4.88 23.20
C GLU A 600 -4.75 5.34 23.18
N LEU A 601 -5.24 5.81 22.03
CA LEU A 601 -6.63 6.25 21.85
C LEU A 601 -7.63 5.15 22.21
N LEU A 602 -7.42 3.93 21.71
CA LEU A 602 -8.32 2.81 21.97
C LEU A 602 -8.19 2.29 23.41
N ARG A 603 -6.98 2.37 24.00
CA ARG A 603 -6.69 1.87 25.35
C ARG A 603 -7.18 2.81 26.45
N SER A 604 -6.71 4.05 26.50
CA SER A 604 -7.05 4.99 27.57
C SER A 604 -8.36 5.70 27.35
N ARG A 605 -8.80 5.82 26.09
CA ARG A 605 -9.98 6.60 25.69
C ARG A 605 -9.90 8.07 26.13
N ASP A 606 -8.70 8.55 26.45
CA ASP A 606 -8.41 9.91 26.92
C ASP A 606 -7.62 10.69 25.86
N LEU A 607 -8.21 11.79 25.40
CA LEU A 607 -7.59 12.67 24.42
C LEU A 607 -6.41 13.46 25.00
N SER A 608 -6.36 13.65 26.33
CA SER A 608 -5.28 14.39 27.00
C SER A 608 -3.97 13.59 26.96
N SER A 609 -4.03 12.31 27.30
CA SER A 609 -2.90 11.37 27.13
C SER A 609 -2.44 11.29 25.67
N VAL A 610 -3.38 11.17 24.72
CA VAL A 610 -3.07 11.14 23.28
C VAL A 610 -2.37 12.42 22.82
N ARG A 611 -2.85 13.59 23.27
CA ARG A 611 -2.24 14.88 22.97
C ARG A 611 -0.82 14.95 23.53
N ALA A 612 -0.60 14.59 24.80
CA ALA A 612 0.73 14.61 25.42
C ALA A 612 1.73 13.68 24.70
N LEU A 613 1.27 12.50 24.24
CA LEU A 613 2.05 11.59 23.41
C LEU A 613 2.44 12.23 22.07
N LEU A 614 1.48 12.85 21.37
CA LEU A 614 1.73 13.51 20.09
C LEU A 614 2.67 14.69 20.19
N GLU A 615 2.48 15.55 21.20
CA GLU A 615 3.34 16.70 21.43
C GLU A 615 4.78 16.26 21.75
N ARG A 616 4.95 15.19 22.55
CA ARG A 616 6.27 14.60 22.81
C ARG A 616 6.94 14.08 21.53
N GLU A 617 6.24 13.31 20.70
CA GLU A 617 6.81 12.80 19.44
C GLU A 617 7.09 13.93 18.44
N ALA A 618 6.24 14.95 18.35
CA ALA A 618 6.48 16.13 17.52
C ALA A 618 7.73 16.89 17.99
N MET A 619 7.93 17.05 19.30
CA MET A 619 9.13 17.69 19.85
C MET A 619 10.40 16.90 19.56
N ARG A 620 10.36 15.56 19.60
CA ARG A 620 11.51 14.72 19.20
C ARG A 620 11.89 14.93 17.74
N VAL A 621 10.90 15.04 16.85
CA VAL A 621 11.14 15.33 15.42
C VAL A 621 11.73 16.73 15.22
N LEU A 622 11.25 17.73 15.96
CA LEU A 622 11.76 19.11 15.89
C LEU A 622 13.17 19.25 16.45
N ARG A 623 13.53 18.48 17.48
CA ARG A 623 14.87 18.45 18.09
C ARG A 623 15.90 17.67 17.27
N GLY A 624 15.46 16.81 16.35
CA GLY A 624 16.35 15.95 15.58
C GLY A 624 16.69 14.62 16.27
N ASP A 625 15.95 14.24 17.31
CA ASP A 625 16.17 13.02 18.12
C ASP A 625 15.66 11.73 17.44
N VAL A 626 15.28 11.82 16.17
CA VAL A 626 14.70 10.72 15.40
C VAL A 626 15.71 10.26 14.34
N PRO A 627 16.01 8.95 14.24
CA PRO A 627 16.99 8.45 13.28
C PRO A 627 16.52 8.64 11.84
N LEU A 628 17.48 8.84 10.92
CA LEU A 628 17.20 9.07 9.50
C LEU A 628 16.35 7.97 8.87
N SER A 629 16.50 6.72 9.34
CA SER A 629 15.72 5.56 8.88
C SER A 629 14.21 5.77 8.93
N GLU A 630 13.72 6.53 9.91
CA GLU A 630 12.29 6.80 10.11
C GLU A 630 11.74 7.82 9.10
N PHE A 631 12.60 8.57 8.43
CA PHE A 631 12.23 9.59 7.45
C PHE A 631 12.25 9.06 6.00
N VAL A 632 12.74 7.84 5.78
CA VAL A 632 12.88 7.27 4.43
C VAL A 632 11.51 6.87 3.88
N PHE A 633 11.14 7.45 2.74
CA PHE A 633 10.04 6.96 1.90
C PHE A 633 10.56 5.95 0.89
N ALA A 634 9.71 5.02 0.45
CA ALA A 634 10.02 4.09 -0.63
C ALA A 634 8.80 3.87 -1.54
N LYS A 635 8.92 4.21 -2.83
CA LYS A 635 7.81 4.13 -3.80
C LYS A 635 8.17 3.31 -5.03
N GLU A 636 7.18 2.60 -5.56
CA GLU A 636 7.35 1.72 -6.71
C GLU A 636 7.58 2.53 -8.00
N PHE A 637 8.66 2.19 -8.69
CA PHE A 637 9.01 2.70 -10.00
C PHE A 637 8.12 2.04 -11.07
N LYS A 638 7.50 2.85 -11.93
CA LYS A 638 6.67 2.41 -13.05
C LYS A 638 7.36 2.75 -14.36
N SER A 639 7.02 2.04 -15.42
CA SER A 639 7.57 2.29 -16.75
C SER A 639 6.84 3.38 -17.54
N ASN A 640 5.72 3.91 -17.04
CA ASN A 640 4.79 4.76 -17.80
C ASN A 640 4.42 6.06 -17.08
N TYR A 641 5.41 6.90 -16.78
CA TYR A 641 5.14 8.24 -16.26
C TYR A 641 4.77 9.20 -17.39
N SER A 642 3.83 10.11 -17.14
CA SER A 642 3.51 11.17 -18.10
C SER A 642 4.67 12.16 -18.22
N ALA A 643 5.02 12.51 -19.45
CA ALA A 643 6.04 13.52 -19.75
C ALA A 643 5.57 14.95 -19.43
N THR A 644 4.26 15.18 -19.37
CA THR A 644 3.67 16.52 -19.16
C THR A 644 3.44 16.87 -17.70
N SER A 645 3.46 15.88 -16.81
CA SER A 645 3.21 16.08 -15.37
C SER A 645 4.50 16.24 -14.58
N VAL A 646 4.45 17.00 -13.47
CA VAL A 646 5.56 17.07 -12.50
C VAL A 646 5.94 15.65 -12.06
N PRO A 647 7.22 15.26 -12.20
CA PRO A 647 7.64 13.90 -11.88
C PRO A 647 7.48 13.63 -10.38
N PRO A 648 7.02 12.44 -9.99
CA PRO A 648 6.98 12.05 -8.58
C PRO A 648 8.39 12.07 -7.94
N PRO A 649 8.51 12.32 -6.62
CA PRO A 649 9.79 12.41 -5.92
C PRO A 649 10.78 11.26 -6.17
N HIS A 650 10.29 10.02 -6.15
CA HIS A 650 11.11 8.83 -6.35
C HIS A 650 11.60 8.68 -7.80
N VAL A 651 10.90 9.28 -8.76
CA VAL A 651 11.34 9.35 -10.16
C VAL A 651 12.47 10.36 -10.30
N VAL A 652 12.41 11.49 -9.60
CA VAL A 652 13.49 12.49 -9.62
C VAL A 652 14.80 11.89 -9.10
N VAL A 653 14.75 11.17 -7.98
CA VAL A 653 15.93 10.46 -7.43
C VAL A 653 16.45 9.42 -8.41
N ALA A 654 15.56 8.63 -9.03
CA ALA A 654 15.95 7.66 -10.07
C ALA A 654 16.59 8.34 -11.29
N SER A 655 16.04 9.46 -11.77
CA SER A 655 16.57 10.21 -12.91
C SER A 655 17.94 10.81 -12.60
N LYS A 656 18.16 11.33 -11.39
CA LYS A 656 19.49 11.80 -10.94
C LYS A 656 20.51 10.66 -10.95
N ALA A 657 20.13 9.48 -10.43
CA ALA A 657 20.99 8.30 -10.46
C ALA A 657 21.30 7.83 -11.89
N MET A 658 20.29 7.83 -12.77
CA MET A 658 20.45 7.46 -14.19
C MET A 658 21.30 8.47 -14.99
N ALA A 659 21.27 9.75 -14.63
CA ALA A 659 22.11 10.77 -15.23
C ALA A 659 23.58 10.60 -14.82
N ALA A 660 23.83 10.19 -13.58
CA ALA A 660 25.17 9.88 -13.08
C ALA A 660 25.69 8.53 -13.65
N ASP A 661 24.84 7.52 -13.73
CA ASP A 661 25.14 6.22 -14.33
C ASP A 661 23.91 5.68 -15.08
N PRO A 662 23.94 5.61 -16.42
CA PRO A 662 22.83 5.07 -17.21
C PRO A 662 22.42 3.64 -16.81
N ARG A 663 23.33 2.84 -16.23
CA ARG A 663 23.04 1.49 -15.72
C ARG A 663 22.28 1.47 -14.40
N ALA A 664 22.20 2.60 -13.68
CA ALA A 664 21.43 2.73 -12.43
C ALA A 664 19.90 2.80 -12.65
N THR A 665 19.42 2.42 -13.83
CA THR A 665 17.99 2.40 -14.18
C THR A 665 17.24 1.41 -13.28
N PRO A 666 16.27 1.86 -12.44
CA PRO A 666 15.52 0.95 -11.57
C PRO A 666 14.63 -0.01 -12.35
N ARG A 667 14.38 -1.18 -11.78
CA ARG A 667 13.45 -2.16 -12.34
C ARG A 667 12.01 -1.73 -12.18
N VAL A 668 11.15 -2.17 -13.10
CA VAL A 668 9.70 -1.99 -12.96
C VAL A 668 9.23 -2.65 -11.66
N ARG A 669 8.53 -1.87 -10.83
CA ARG A 669 8.06 -2.16 -9.47
C ARG A 669 9.17 -2.22 -8.39
N GLU A 670 10.39 -1.80 -8.72
CA GLU A 670 11.42 -1.54 -7.72
C GLU A 670 11.04 -0.36 -6.84
N ARG A 671 11.35 -0.45 -5.55
CA ARG A 671 11.02 0.60 -4.58
C ARG A 671 12.20 1.54 -4.39
N VAL A 672 12.14 2.68 -5.06
CA VAL A 672 13.16 3.73 -4.98
C VAL A 672 12.95 4.54 -3.70
N SER A 673 14.02 4.68 -2.93
CA SER A 673 14.00 5.32 -1.61
C SER A 673 14.38 6.78 -1.71
N PHE A 674 13.76 7.64 -0.89
CA PHE A 674 14.09 9.07 -0.85
C PHE A 674 13.78 9.69 0.52
N VAL A 675 14.46 10.80 0.82
CA VAL A 675 14.22 11.65 2.01
C VAL A 675 13.99 13.08 1.55
N VAL A 676 13.19 13.85 2.30
CA VAL A 676 12.91 15.26 2.01
C VAL A 676 13.79 16.15 2.89
N LEU A 677 14.64 16.93 2.25
CA LEU A 677 15.54 17.89 2.88
C LEU A 677 14.90 19.25 3.06
N PHE A 678 15.45 20.01 4.01
CA PHE A 678 15.11 21.39 4.22
C PHE A 678 15.66 22.23 3.06
N GLY A 679 14.86 23.20 2.59
CA GLY A 679 15.29 24.12 1.55
C GLY A 679 14.77 25.53 1.77
N LEU A 680 15.11 26.42 0.83
CA LEU A 680 14.69 27.82 0.86
C LEU A 680 13.17 27.94 0.79
N GLN A 681 12.62 29.05 1.30
CA GLN A 681 11.18 29.31 1.21
C GLN A 681 10.69 29.22 -0.25
N LYS A 682 9.51 28.60 -0.45
CA LYS A 682 8.89 28.32 -1.77
C LYS A 682 9.63 27.32 -2.67
N SER A 683 10.67 26.62 -2.18
CA SER A 683 11.28 25.51 -2.93
C SER A 683 10.24 24.43 -3.25
N ARG A 684 10.30 23.86 -4.45
CA ARG A 684 9.39 22.78 -4.85
C ARG A 684 9.83 21.48 -4.19
N LEU A 685 8.89 20.61 -3.84
CA LEU A 685 9.20 19.32 -3.21
C LEU A 685 10.20 18.48 -4.03
N VAL A 686 10.09 18.54 -5.35
CA VAL A 686 10.98 17.79 -6.27
C VAL A 686 12.44 18.22 -6.21
N ASP A 687 12.71 19.45 -5.78
CA ASP A 687 14.08 19.97 -5.65
C ASP A 687 14.72 19.56 -4.31
N LEU A 688 13.88 19.16 -3.33
CA LEU A 688 14.27 18.85 -1.96
C LEU A 688 14.47 17.36 -1.70
N VAL A 689 14.33 16.51 -2.72
CA VAL A 689 14.39 15.06 -2.56
C VAL A 689 15.74 14.49 -3.00
N VAL A 690 16.28 13.63 -2.15
CA VAL A 690 17.59 13.00 -2.30
C VAL A 690 17.56 11.52 -1.93
N ASP A 691 18.57 10.76 -2.36
CA ASP A 691 18.78 9.38 -1.88
C ASP A 691 19.24 9.42 -0.41
N PRO A 692 18.76 8.51 0.47
CA PRO A 692 19.20 8.48 1.87
C PRO A 692 20.72 8.34 2.05
N ARG A 693 21.45 7.72 1.11
CA ARG A 693 22.91 7.57 1.16
C ARG A 693 23.63 8.90 1.00
N GLU A 694 23.08 9.81 0.20
CA GLU A 694 23.64 11.16 0.02
C GLU A 694 23.67 11.91 1.35
N VAL A 695 22.57 11.83 2.11
CA VAL A 695 22.45 12.42 3.45
C VAL A 695 23.45 11.82 4.44
N LEU A 696 23.67 10.50 4.37
CA LEU A 696 24.63 9.81 5.24
C LEU A 696 26.08 10.16 4.89
N SER A 697 26.39 10.34 3.61
CA SER A 697 27.74 10.69 3.14
C SER A 697 28.15 12.14 3.44
N HIS A 698 27.18 13.08 3.47
CA HIS A 698 27.44 14.50 3.69
C HIS A 698 26.52 15.06 4.78
N PRO A 699 26.64 14.59 6.04
CA PRO A 699 25.71 14.94 7.11
C PRO A 699 25.73 16.43 7.48
N SER A 700 26.86 17.12 7.30
CA SER A 700 27.00 18.56 7.57
C SER A 700 26.30 19.44 6.53
N GLN A 701 26.04 18.92 5.33
CA GLN A 701 25.45 19.68 4.22
C GLN A 701 23.93 19.51 4.13
N HIS A 702 23.36 18.49 4.77
CA HIS A 702 21.97 18.10 4.60
C HIS A 702 21.21 18.08 5.92
N ARG A 703 20.09 18.81 5.98
CA ARG A 703 19.15 18.81 7.10
C ARG A 703 17.81 18.25 6.68
N VAL A 704 17.25 17.32 7.45
CA VAL A 704 15.90 16.77 7.20
C VAL A 704 14.84 17.85 7.43
N HIS A 705 13.81 17.89 6.58
CA HIS A 705 12.73 18.88 6.68
C HIS A 705 11.68 18.50 7.74
N ALA A 706 12.00 18.62 9.03
CA ALA A 706 11.10 18.25 10.14
C ALA A 706 9.66 18.76 9.97
N HIS A 707 9.48 20.05 9.65
CA HIS A 707 8.16 20.66 9.47
C HIS A 707 7.33 20.06 8.30
N TYR A 708 7.98 19.62 7.22
CA TYR A 708 7.32 18.92 6.12
C TYR A 708 6.76 17.59 6.61
N TYR A 709 7.57 16.80 7.33
CA TYR A 709 7.12 15.50 7.84
C TYR A 709 5.97 15.66 8.84
N LEU A 710 6.03 16.64 9.74
CA LEU A 710 4.93 16.90 10.67
C LEU A 710 3.64 17.31 9.93
N ARG A 711 3.70 18.36 9.09
CA ARG A 711 2.50 18.95 8.46
C ARG A 711 1.96 18.22 7.24
N LYS A 712 2.79 17.46 6.52
CA LYS A 712 2.40 16.81 5.26
C LYS A 712 2.30 15.30 5.36
N ALA A 713 3.02 14.66 6.26
CA ALA A 713 3.00 13.19 6.41
C ALA A 713 2.30 12.73 7.69
N LEU A 714 2.75 13.18 8.86
CA LEU A 714 2.33 12.64 10.16
C LEU A 714 0.94 13.15 10.59
N PHE A 715 0.79 14.46 10.82
CA PHE A 715 -0.44 15.00 11.38
C PHE A 715 -1.67 14.84 10.47
N PRO A 716 -1.60 15.02 9.14
CA PRO A 716 -2.75 14.74 8.27
C PRO A 716 -3.23 13.29 8.34
N ALA A 717 -2.33 12.33 8.57
CA ALA A 717 -2.70 10.92 8.72
C ALA A 717 -3.42 10.65 10.04
N LEU A 718 -2.90 11.21 11.12
CA LEU A 718 -3.51 11.14 12.45
C LEU A 718 -4.84 11.89 12.53
N ASN A 719 -4.95 13.05 11.87
CA ASN A 719 -6.15 13.89 11.96
C ASN A 719 -7.38 13.16 11.46
N ARG A 720 -7.25 12.38 10.38
CA ARG A 720 -8.36 11.56 9.87
C ARG A 720 -8.91 10.58 10.91
N VAL A 721 -8.06 10.07 11.80
CA VAL A 721 -8.47 9.16 12.87
C VAL A 721 -9.00 9.94 14.08
N LEU A 722 -8.29 10.98 14.51
CA LEU A 722 -8.63 11.74 15.72
C LEU A 722 -9.91 12.58 15.55
N LEU A 723 -10.23 13.01 14.32
CA LEU A 723 -11.52 13.62 14.02
C LEU A 723 -12.70 12.67 14.35
N MET A 724 -12.52 11.34 14.24
CA MET A 724 -13.55 10.36 14.60
C MET A 724 -13.78 10.29 16.12
N ALA A 725 -12.82 10.80 16.91
CA ALA A 725 -12.91 10.97 18.35
C ALA A 725 -13.25 12.42 18.76
N GLY A 726 -13.53 13.31 17.80
CA GLY A 726 -13.87 14.72 18.05
C GLY A 726 -12.67 15.64 18.30
N ALA A 727 -11.45 15.23 17.91
CA ALA A 727 -10.23 16.01 18.13
C ALA A 727 -9.56 16.43 16.81
N ASP A 728 -9.21 17.73 16.70
CA ASP A 728 -8.38 18.26 15.62
C ASP A 728 -6.92 18.38 16.07
N CYS A 729 -6.08 17.42 15.65
CA CYS A 729 -4.66 17.43 15.99
C CYS A 729 -3.86 18.46 15.19
N MET A 730 -4.39 19.00 14.09
CA MET A 730 -3.73 20.09 13.38
C MET A 730 -3.69 21.36 14.23
N ALA A 731 -4.78 21.65 14.96
CA ALA A 731 -4.81 22.73 15.95
C ALA A 731 -3.78 22.51 17.06
N TRP A 732 -3.59 21.27 17.53
CA TRP A 732 -2.54 20.95 18.52
C TRP A 732 -1.14 21.20 17.98
N LEU A 733 -0.88 20.87 16.71
CA LEU A 733 0.40 21.19 16.05
C LEU A 733 0.63 22.70 15.97
N ASP A 734 -0.41 23.47 15.66
CA ASP A 734 -0.32 24.92 15.55
C ASP A 734 -0.18 25.62 16.92
N ALA A 735 -0.74 25.00 17.96
CA ALA A 735 -0.66 25.42 19.37
C ALA A 735 0.59 24.91 20.09
N LEU A 736 1.35 23.98 19.51
CA LEU A 736 2.69 23.67 20.01
C LEU A 736 3.44 24.98 20.21
N PRO A 737 4.26 25.13 21.27
CA PRO A 737 5.02 26.34 21.51
C PRO A 737 5.82 26.71 20.26
N ARG A 738 5.24 27.57 19.42
CA ARG A 738 5.95 28.26 18.36
C ARG A 738 6.91 29.10 19.15
N ARG A 739 8.18 28.73 19.17
CA ARG A 739 9.22 29.55 19.80
C ARG A 739 9.17 30.89 19.08
N HIS A 740 8.42 31.83 19.63
CA HIS A 740 8.15 33.09 18.98
C HIS A 740 9.49 33.84 18.94
N PRO A 741 9.93 34.39 17.80
CA PRO A 741 11.06 35.31 17.76
C PRO A 741 10.65 36.66 18.35
N ARG A 742 10.11 36.67 19.58
CA ARG A 742 9.55 37.85 20.27
C ARG A 742 10.18 38.08 21.64
N GLN A 743 11.49 37.84 21.74
CA GLN A 743 12.34 38.47 22.77
C GLN A 743 13.68 39.00 22.20
N LEU A 744 13.76 39.19 20.87
CA LEU A 744 14.91 39.84 20.21
C LEU A 744 14.52 41.14 19.48
N LEU A 745 13.38 41.73 19.82
CA LEU A 745 13.01 43.09 19.41
C LEU A 745 13.26 44.15 20.51
N THR A 746 13.94 43.80 21.59
CA THR A 746 14.35 44.73 22.66
C THR A 746 15.82 45.09 22.56
N ARG A 747 16.20 45.61 21.38
CA ARG A 747 17.35 46.51 21.29
C ARG A 747 16.99 47.77 20.51
N ALA A 748 16.18 47.66 19.45
CA ALA A 748 15.60 48.81 18.76
C ALA A 748 14.54 49.56 19.60
N LYS A 749 13.60 48.84 20.25
CA LYS A 749 12.64 49.48 21.18
C LYS A 749 13.29 49.98 22.47
N CYS A 750 14.30 49.28 22.98
CA CYS A 750 15.08 49.79 24.12
C CYS A 750 15.90 51.03 23.74
N LEU A 751 16.37 51.17 22.50
CA LEU A 751 17.07 52.37 22.04
C LEU A 751 16.12 53.56 21.84
N GLU A 752 14.86 53.33 21.43
CA GLU A 752 13.82 54.37 21.40
C GLU A 752 13.42 54.81 22.83
N GLU A 753 13.32 53.88 23.78
CA GLU A 753 12.97 54.19 25.18
C GLU A 753 14.17 54.74 26.00
N LEU A 754 15.41 54.38 25.64
CA LEU A 754 16.65 54.94 26.23
C LEU A 754 17.06 56.28 25.60
N GLY A 755 16.48 56.66 24.45
CA GLY A 755 16.70 57.95 23.80
C GLY A 755 16.13 59.16 24.55
N ALA A 756 15.48 58.92 25.70
CA ALA A 756 14.98 59.96 26.60
C ALA A 756 15.99 60.40 27.68
N ALA A 757 17.19 59.79 27.74
CA ALA A 757 18.16 60.06 28.80
C ALA A 757 19.59 60.38 28.28
N VAL A 758 19.70 61.12 27.18
CA VAL A 758 21.01 61.60 26.67
C VAL A 758 21.02 63.14 26.65
N PRO A 759 22.02 63.80 27.28
CA PRO A 759 22.16 65.25 27.26
C PRO A 759 22.23 65.81 25.82
N ARG A 760 21.60 66.98 25.60
CA ARG A 760 21.42 67.61 24.28
C ARG A 760 22.71 67.88 23.50
N GLU A 761 23.86 67.92 24.17
CA GLU A 761 25.16 68.25 23.58
C GLU A 761 25.78 67.12 22.75
N LEU A 762 25.34 65.86 22.94
CA LEU A 762 25.80 64.69 22.18
C LEU A 762 24.89 64.32 21.00
N ARG A 763 23.79 65.05 20.78
CA ARG A 763 22.88 64.84 19.63
C ARG A 763 23.42 65.46 18.34
N ALA A 764 24.13 66.59 18.43
CA ALA A 764 24.63 67.32 17.26
C ALA A 764 25.74 66.54 16.51
N THR A 765 26.61 65.83 17.23
CA THR A 765 27.68 65.03 16.62
C THR A 765 27.18 63.71 16.01
N ALA A 766 26.05 63.18 16.48
CA ALA A 766 25.43 61.97 15.93
C ALA A 766 24.60 62.23 14.65
N GLU A 767 24.01 63.42 14.52
CA GLU A 767 23.21 63.82 13.36
C GLU A 767 24.09 64.16 12.14
N GLU A 768 25.28 64.76 12.34
CA GLU A 768 26.23 65.00 11.24
C GLU A 768 26.82 63.70 10.65
N LEU A 769 27.01 62.66 11.47
CA LEU A 769 27.51 61.36 11.00
C LEU A 769 26.44 60.53 10.28
N ALA A 770 25.15 60.76 10.55
CA ALA A 770 24.04 60.05 9.91
C ALA A 770 23.66 60.63 8.53
N ALA A 771 23.95 61.91 8.28
CA ALA A 771 23.62 62.58 7.01
C ALA A 771 24.48 62.12 5.81
N GLY A 772 25.63 61.48 6.05
CA GLY A 772 26.52 61.01 4.98
C GLY A 772 26.14 59.67 4.32
N ALA A 773 25.22 58.90 4.90
CA ALA A 773 24.93 57.52 4.44
C ALA A 773 23.65 57.37 3.60
N ALA A 774 22.91 58.46 3.35
CA ALA A 774 21.61 58.46 2.68
C ALA A 774 21.62 59.07 1.27
N ALA A 775 22.69 58.89 0.50
CA ALA A 775 22.75 59.25 -0.92
C ALA A 775 23.13 58.03 -1.78
N GLY A 776 22.13 57.38 -2.38
CA GLY A 776 22.34 56.27 -3.31
C GLY A 776 21.08 55.43 -3.57
N GLY A 777 19.99 56.05 -4.00
CA GLY A 777 18.76 55.35 -4.39
C GLY A 777 18.74 54.99 -5.87
N TRP A 778 18.06 53.90 -6.23
CA TRP A 778 17.26 53.82 -7.46
C TRP A 778 15.97 53.04 -7.21
N LEU A 779 14.90 53.63 -7.74
CA LEU A 779 13.49 53.44 -7.42
C LEU A 779 12.85 52.24 -8.15
N VAL A 780 11.80 51.72 -7.52
CA VAL A 780 10.74 50.90 -8.14
C VAL A 780 9.71 51.82 -8.80
N PRO A 781 9.07 51.39 -9.92
CA PRO A 781 7.61 51.53 -9.99
C PRO A 781 6.87 50.28 -10.51
N PRO A 782 5.51 50.25 -10.39
CA PRO A 782 4.72 49.02 -10.28
C PRO A 782 3.95 48.61 -11.55
N ALA A 783 3.31 47.44 -11.46
CA ALA A 783 2.55 46.74 -12.49
C ALA A 783 1.23 47.45 -12.92
N ARG A 784 0.85 47.32 -14.22
CA ARG A 784 -0.54 47.08 -14.67
C ARG A 784 -0.68 46.75 -16.18
N ALA A 785 -1.61 45.84 -16.44
CA ALA A 785 -2.52 45.70 -17.60
C ALA A 785 -1.96 45.43 -19.02
N CYS A 786 -2.31 44.25 -19.56
CA CYS A 786 -2.33 43.99 -21.00
C CYS A 786 -3.73 44.22 -21.58
N ARG A 787 -3.83 45.11 -22.58
CA ARG A 787 -4.80 45.06 -23.68
C ARG A 787 -4.07 45.50 -24.97
N GLY A 788 -4.39 44.83 -26.08
CA GLY A 788 -4.53 45.50 -27.37
C GLY A 788 -3.32 45.51 -28.32
N SER A 789 -3.33 44.53 -29.22
CA SER A 789 -3.28 44.69 -30.69
C SER A 789 -2.04 45.21 -31.44
N SER A 790 -1.73 44.43 -32.49
CA SER A 790 -1.21 44.84 -33.82
C SER A 790 0.28 45.20 -33.88
N ARG A 791 1.04 44.96 -34.95
CA ARG A 791 0.88 44.31 -36.25
C ARG A 791 2.32 44.21 -36.83
N ALA A 792 2.49 43.24 -37.73
CA ALA A 792 3.35 43.30 -38.92
C ALA A 792 4.86 43.03 -38.88
N ALA A 793 5.23 42.11 -39.79
CA ALA A 793 6.45 41.99 -40.60
C ALA A 793 7.77 41.65 -39.87
N GLY A 794 8.60 40.72 -40.33
CA GLY A 794 8.69 40.02 -41.61
C GLY A 794 10.17 39.67 -41.85
N SER A 795 10.42 38.67 -42.70
CA SER A 795 11.72 38.11 -43.14
C SER A 795 12.45 37.21 -42.11
N GLY A 796 12.86 35.98 -42.39
CA GLY A 796 12.98 35.25 -43.66
C GLY A 796 14.44 34.90 -43.91
N ALA A 797 14.84 33.65 -43.67
CA ALA A 797 15.97 33.03 -44.36
C ALA A 797 15.88 31.50 -44.24
N VAL A 798 15.80 30.87 -45.42
CA VAL A 798 15.76 29.44 -45.71
C VAL A 798 17.17 28.98 -46.07
N ALA A 799 17.57 27.78 -45.64
CA ALA A 799 18.57 26.97 -46.35
C ALA A 799 18.27 25.48 -46.15
N GLY A 800 18.24 24.76 -47.27
CA GLY A 800 17.73 23.40 -47.45
C GLY A 800 18.75 22.26 -47.24
N PRO A 801 18.43 21.04 -47.75
CA PRO A 801 18.72 19.79 -47.06
C PRO A 801 19.84 18.94 -47.68
N GLY A 802 20.39 17.99 -46.91
CA GLY A 802 21.27 16.92 -47.38
C GLY A 802 21.02 15.61 -46.62
N SER A 803 20.87 14.51 -47.35
CA SER A 803 20.47 13.17 -46.88
C SER A 803 21.59 12.12 -47.18
N PRO A 804 21.47 10.81 -46.84
CA PRO A 804 22.27 10.14 -45.79
C PRO A 804 23.06 8.89 -46.25
N ARG A 805 23.97 8.34 -45.42
CA ARG A 805 24.45 6.92 -45.51
C ARG A 805 24.87 6.34 -44.13
N PRO A 806 24.89 5.00 -43.96
CA PRO A 806 24.37 4.32 -42.77
C PRO A 806 25.43 3.60 -41.92
N GLY A 807 25.07 3.22 -40.68
CA GLY A 807 25.73 2.08 -40.03
C GLY A 807 25.95 2.10 -38.51
N GLU A 808 24.98 2.49 -37.68
CA GLU A 808 25.03 2.15 -36.25
C GLU A 808 23.66 1.67 -35.75
N ARG A 809 23.61 0.42 -35.27
CA ARG A 809 22.45 -0.14 -34.58
C ARG A 809 22.29 0.59 -33.25
N ARG A 810 21.40 1.59 -33.22
CA ARG A 810 20.90 2.22 -32.00
C ARG A 810 20.29 1.15 -31.08
N VAL A 811 20.86 1.04 -29.88
CA VAL A 811 20.20 0.45 -28.71
C VAL A 811 19.00 1.35 -28.37
N GLY A 812 17.84 0.98 -28.89
CA GLY A 812 16.60 1.74 -28.75
C GLY A 812 16.00 1.67 -27.34
N ALA A 813 15.39 2.79 -26.95
CA ALA A 813 14.30 2.95 -25.97
C ALA A 813 14.58 3.37 -24.52
N VAL A 814 15.79 3.79 -24.13
CA VAL A 814 15.99 4.47 -22.81
C VAL A 814 16.59 5.87 -22.93
N SER A 815 17.46 6.11 -23.92
CA SER A 815 18.07 7.42 -24.18
C SER A 815 17.04 8.52 -24.55
N GLU A 816 15.95 8.15 -25.22
CA GLU A 816 14.86 9.10 -25.53
C GLU A 816 14.11 9.60 -24.29
N HIS A 817 14.11 8.86 -23.17
CA HIS A 817 13.46 9.33 -21.94
C HIS A 817 14.25 10.42 -21.22
N LEU A 818 15.58 10.44 -21.35
CA LEU A 818 16.45 11.39 -20.65
C LEU A 818 16.45 12.78 -21.31
N ALA A 819 16.45 12.85 -22.65
CA ALA A 819 16.35 14.13 -23.39
C ALA A 819 14.98 14.83 -23.19
N ARG A 820 13.93 14.09 -22.81
CA ARG A 820 12.54 14.58 -22.69
C ARG A 820 12.24 15.32 -21.38
N PHE A 821 13.16 15.33 -20.40
CA PHE A 821 12.99 16.05 -19.12
C PHE A 821 13.85 17.31 -19.01
N GLY A 822 14.47 17.79 -20.10
CA GLY A 822 15.27 19.01 -20.10
C GLY A 822 16.59 18.89 -19.33
N LEU A 823 17.06 17.68 -19.06
CA LEU A 823 18.39 17.41 -18.48
C LEU A 823 19.34 17.07 -19.64
N ALA A 824 20.07 18.07 -20.12
CA ALA A 824 20.94 17.96 -21.29
C ALA A 824 22.14 17.02 -21.06
N GLY A 825 22.56 16.34 -22.14
CA GLY A 825 23.74 15.48 -22.20
C GLY A 825 25.07 16.23 -22.28
N PRO A 826 26.20 15.49 -22.33
CA PRO A 826 27.54 16.00 -22.01
C PRO A 826 28.14 16.75 -23.20
N GLY A 827 28.11 18.07 -23.14
CA GLY A 827 28.64 18.94 -24.21
C GLY A 827 28.87 20.37 -23.73
N ALA A 828 29.33 20.53 -22.49
CA ALA A 828 29.89 21.76 -21.93
C ALA A 828 30.58 21.41 -20.60
N ALA A 829 31.55 20.48 -20.67
CA ALA A 829 32.45 20.21 -19.56
C ALA A 829 33.43 21.38 -19.45
N GLY A 830 32.97 22.45 -18.81
CA GLY A 830 33.75 23.67 -18.60
C GLY A 830 32.81 24.84 -18.37
N ARG A 831 32.61 25.21 -17.09
CA ARG A 831 31.82 26.38 -16.65
C ARG A 831 30.30 26.23 -16.65
N ALA A 832 29.78 25.19 -16.01
CA ALA A 832 28.42 25.20 -15.46
C ALA A 832 28.32 24.44 -14.13
N GLY A 833 29.37 24.54 -13.30
CA GLY A 833 29.27 24.39 -11.86
C GLY A 833 28.67 25.66 -11.26
N ALA A 834 27.44 26.01 -11.66
CA ALA A 834 26.68 27.03 -10.94
C ALA A 834 26.23 26.37 -9.63
N ALA A 835 27.13 26.51 -8.65
CA ALA A 835 26.94 26.15 -7.28
C ALA A 835 25.50 26.49 -6.84
N VAL A 836 24.76 25.47 -6.41
CA VAL A 836 24.00 25.65 -5.18
C VAL A 836 25.08 25.90 -4.13
N ARG A 837 25.51 27.15 -4.02
CA ARG A 837 26.10 27.66 -2.80
C ARG A 837 24.99 27.48 -1.77
N THR A 838 24.94 26.30 -1.15
CA THR A 838 24.59 26.25 0.27
C THR A 838 25.52 27.27 0.88
N VAL A 839 24.98 28.42 1.23
CA VAL A 839 25.75 29.48 1.82
C VAL A 839 26.43 28.86 3.04
N GLN A 840 27.75 28.66 2.94
CA GLN A 840 28.56 28.41 4.11
C GLN A 840 28.35 29.62 5.00
N GLY A 841 27.64 29.41 6.12
CA GLY A 841 27.65 30.37 7.23
C GLY A 841 26.64 31.52 7.23
N THR A 842 25.60 31.59 6.39
CA THR A 842 24.48 32.53 6.69
C THR A 842 23.40 31.84 7.50
N ARG A 843 23.27 32.29 8.75
CA ARG A 843 22.18 31.94 9.67
C ARG A 843 20.82 32.07 8.97
N VAL A 844 20.12 30.96 8.79
CA VAL A 844 18.77 30.92 8.18
C VAL A 844 17.75 31.48 9.19
N LEU A 845 16.56 31.90 8.78
CA LEU A 845 15.53 32.40 9.71
C LEU A 845 15.18 31.39 10.83
N THR A 846 15.40 30.07 10.65
CA THR A 846 15.32 29.05 11.73
C THR A 846 16.53 29.01 12.66
N ASP A 847 17.67 29.57 12.24
CA ASP A 847 18.83 29.73 13.12
C ASP A 847 18.59 30.87 14.14
N PHE A 848 17.59 31.72 13.91
CA PHE A 848 16.98 32.58 14.94
C PHE A 848 16.05 31.83 15.90
N TYR A 849 15.80 30.52 15.67
CA TYR A 849 15.02 29.63 16.56
C TYR A 849 15.90 28.59 17.26
N VAL A 850 17.23 28.75 17.24
CA VAL A 850 18.12 27.96 18.10
C VAL A 850 17.91 28.45 19.52
N ASN A 851 17.02 27.77 20.27
CA ASN A 851 17.27 27.73 21.71
C ASN A 851 18.55 26.94 21.83
N ARG A 852 19.65 27.64 22.08
CA ARG A 852 20.79 26.97 22.69
C ARG A 852 20.26 26.45 24.02
N VAL A 853 20.45 25.17 24.23
CA VAL A 853 20.30 24.58 25.55
C VAL A 853 21.68 24.55 26.15
N CYS A 854 21.76 24.77 27.45
CA CYS A 854 22.96 24.51 28.20
C CYS A 854 23.35 23.05 27.92
N GLU A 855 24.52 22.82 27.32
CA GLU A 855 25.03 21.50 27.00
C GLU A 855 25.21 20.66 28.28
N CYS A 856 25.37 21.29 29.45
CA CYS A 856 25.50 20.62 30.74
C CYS A 856 24.16 20.14 31.32
N CYS A 857 23.14 21.01 31.40
CA CYS A 857 21.89 20.71 32.13
C CYS A 857 20.63 20.70 31.25
N GLY A 858 20.75 21.03 29.96
CA GLY A 858 19.64 21.07 29.01
C GLY A 858 18.68 22.26 29.20
N SER A 859 18.92 23.15 30.17
CA SER A 859 18.10 24.36 30.36
C SER A 859 18.26 25.31 29.17
N GLN A 860 17.28 26.17 28.89
CA GLN A 860 17.45 27.18 27.84
C GLN A 860 18.55 28.15 28.23
N SER A 861 19.41 28.52 27.27
CA SER A 861 20.53 29.42 27.49
C SER A 861 20.89 30.15 26.18
N THR A 862 21.50 31.32 26.25
CA THR A 862 22.06 32.05 25.10
C THR A 862 23.52 31.63 24.84
N SER A 863 24.20 31.15 25.88
CA SER A 863 25.53 30.55 25.88
C SER A 863 25.45 29.02 25.76
N ARG A 864 26.58 28.35 25.49
CA ARG A 864 26.67 26.87 25.50
C ARG A 864 26.48 26.29 26.92
N VAL A 865 26.78 27.07 27.94
CA VAL A 865 26.64 26.73 29.36
C VAL A 865 25.88 27.87 30.02
N CYS A 866 24.75 27.60 30.67
CA CYS A 866 23.99 28.63 31.37
C CYS A 866 24.73 29.14 32.61
N ASP A 867 24.38 30.33 33.09
CA ASP A 867 25.07 30.99 34.20
C ASP A 867 25.10 30.13 35.48
N SER A 868 24.06 29.32 35.72
CA SER A 868 24.01 28.41 36.88
C SER A 868 24.95 27.19 36.77
N CYS A 869 25.32 26.80 35.56
CA CYS A 869 26.34 25.79 35.29
C CYS A 869 27.73 26.44 35.20
N ALA A 870 27.82 27.65 34.64
CA ALA A 870 29.06 28.42 34.62
C ALA A 870 29.56 28.75 36.03
N GLY A 871 28.65 29.00 36.98
CA GLY A 871 28.98 29.19 38.40
C GLY A 871 29.45 27.93 39.14
N ARG A 872 29.44 26.75 38.50
CA ARG A 872 29.92 25.47 39.06
C ARG A 872 30.85 24.76 38.07
N PRO A 873 32.03 25.34 37.79
CA PRO A 873 32.89 24.90 36.69
C PRO A 873 33.25 23.42 36.81
N GLN A 874 33.77 22.97 37.97
CA GLN A 874 34.17 21.59 38.24
C GLN A 874 33.08 20.56 37.91
N GLN A 875 31.86 20.77 38.43
CA GLN A 875 30.72 19.87 38.16
C GLN A 875 30.33 19.88 36.68
N THR A 876 30.37 21.04 36.04
CA THR A 876 30.03 21.18 34.63
C THR A 876 31.04 20.51 33.71
N ALA A 877 32.35 20.64 33.93
CA ALA A 877 33.31 19.91 33.09
C ALA A 877 33.28 18.42 33.35
N MET A 878 33.08 17.95 34.59
CA MET A 878 32.87 16.52 34.84
C MET A 878 31.66 16.00 34.06
N ALA A 879 30.55 16.73 34.05
CA ALA A 879 29.36 16.36 33.28
C ALA A 879 29.64 16.34 31.76
N MET A 880 30.36 17.33 31.24
CA MET A 880 30.72 17.43 29.82
C MET A 880 31.74 16.36 29.39
N LEU A 881 32.79 16.11 30.18
CA LEU A 881 33.75 15.02 29.97
C LEU A 881 33.07 13.65 30.03
N ALA A 882 32.11 13.47 30.95
CA ALA A 882 31.29 12.27 30.98
C ALA A 882 30.43 12.11 29.71
N GLN A 883 29.89 13.21 29.14
CA GLN A 883 29.18 13.14 27.85
C GLN A 883 30.13 12.81 26.69
N LEU A 884 31.30 13.44 26.64
CA LEU A 884 32.34 13.13 25.66
C LEU A 884 32.73 11.65 25.72
N SER A 885 33.12 11.16 26.91
CA SER A 885 33.47 9.75 27.14
C SER A 885 32.33 8.80 26.75
N ARG A 886 31.08 9.10 27.13
CA ARG A 886 29.91 8.32 26.72
C ARG A 886 29.71 8.30 25.21
N SER A 887 29.90 9.44 24.54
CA SER A 887 29.75 9.56 23.08
C SER A 887 30.84 8.78 22.33
N GLN A 888 32.09 8.85 22.80
CA GLN A 888 33.21 8.09 22.26
C GLN A 888 33.04 6.58 22.46
N LEU A 889 32.62 6.15 23.67
CA LEU A 889 32.34 4.73 23.94
C LEU A 889 31.18 4.21 23.07
N ARG A 890 30.14 5.01 22.86
CA ARG A 890 29.02 4.68 21.95
C ARG A 890 29.52 4.49 20.52
N LEU A 891 30.38 5.37 20.03
CA LEU A 891 31.00 5.26 18.71
C LEU A 891 31.88 4.00 18.60
N GLN A 892 32.77 3.77 19.57
CA GLN A 892 33.64 2.60 19.61
C GLN A 892 32.83 1.29 19.53
N ARG A 893 31.77 1.16 20.34
CA ARG A 893 30.87 0.00 20.32
C ARG A 893 30.19 -0.17 18.96
N ALA A 894 29.67 0.91 18.37
CA ALA A 894 29.03 0.85 17.05
C ALA A 894 30.01 0.41 15.95
N VAL A 895 31.24 0.94 15.97
CA VAL A 895 32.31 0.57 15.04
C VAL A 895 32.72 -0.89 15.23
N GLU A 896 32.86 -1.35 16.48
CA GLU A 896 33.21 -2.74 16.78
C GLU A 896 32.18 -3.73 16.23
N VAL A 897 30.88 -3.45 16.44
CA VAL A 897 29.79 -4.27 15.87
C VAL A 897 29.89 -4.32 14.35
N CYS A 898 30.13 -3.19 13.70
CA CYS A 898 30.29 -3.16 12.25
C CYS A 898 31.56 -3.86 11.76
N ARG A 899 32.69 -3.79 12.48
CA ARG A 899 33.93 -4.50 12.14
C ARG A 899 33.74 -6.01 12.22
N ARG A 900 33.11 -6.51 13.29
CA ARG A 900 32.75 -7.93 13.43
C ARG A 900 31.84 -8.40 12.28
N CYS A 901 30.84 -7.59 11.91
CA CYS A 901 29.92 -7.90 10.81
C CYS A 901 30.60 -7.89 9.43
N THR A 902 31.51 -6.95 9.19
CA THR A 902 32.22 -6.81 7.91
C THR A 902 33.43 -7.74 7.76
N GLY A 903 33.88 -8.37 8.86
CA GLY A 903 35.00 -9.30 8.84
C GLY A 903 36.36 -8.62 8.69
N HIS A 904 36.50 -7.36 9.11
CA HIS A 904 37.76 -6.62 9.04
C HIS A 904 38.45 -6.58 10.42
N PRO A 905 39.55 -7.34 10.65
CA PRO A 905 40.21 -7.43 11.96
C PRO A 905 41.27 -6.34 12.22
N SER A 906 41.71 -5.60 11.20
CA SER A 906 42.77 -4.57 11.33
C SER A 906 42.22 -3.15 11.59
N PRO A 907 42.92 -2.31 12.40
CA PRO A 907 42.61 -0.88 12.61
C PRO A 907 42.89 0.03 11.38
N GLY A 908 42.87 -0.52 10.16
CA GLY A 908 43.11 0.19 8.90
C GLY A 908 41.89 0.94 8.32
N PRO A 909 41.39 0.58 7.10
CA PRO A 909 40.57 1.48 6.29
C PRO A 909 39.22 1.85 6.91
N ALA A 910 38.73 3.03 6.52
CA ALA A 910 37.43 3.54 6.90
C ALA A 910 36.31 2.55 6.55
N LEU A 911 35.38 2.37 7.48
CA LEU A 911 34.24 1.48 7.32
C LEU A 911 33.18 2.11 6.38
N GLU A 912 33.20 1.73 5.10
CA GLU A 912 32.32 2.28 4.05
C GLU A 912 31.03 1.46 3.79
N CYS A 913 30.53 0.69 4.76
CA CYS A 913 29.29 -0.07 4.57
C CYS A 913 28.08 0.88 4.40
N GLU A 914 27.29 0.68 3.34
CA GLU A 914 26.14 1.51 2.94
C GLU A 914 24.78 0.77 2.99
N SER A 915 24.68 -0.29 3.80
CA SER A 915 23.45 -1.07 3.93
C SER A 915 22.35 -0.28 4.66
N LEU A 916 21.49 0.43 3.91
CA LEU A 916 20.33 1.16 4.46
C LEU A 916 19.32 0.28 5.21
N ALA A 917 19.41 -1.03 5.06
CA ALA A 917 18.57 -1.98 5.78
C ALA A 917 19.05 -2.21 7.23
N CYS A 918 20.29 -1.84 7.54
CA CYS A 918 20.94 -2.10 8.83
C CYS A 918 20.67 -0.97 9.83
N PRO A 919 20.15 -1.26 11.04
CA PRO A 919 19.97 -0.24 12.07
C PRO A 919 21.33 0.32 12.55
N TRP A 920 22.37 -0.51 12.61
CA TRP A 920 23.71 -0.09 13.01
C TRP A 920 24.35 0.91 12.04
N LEU A 921 23.91 0.98 10.78
CA LEU A 921 24.35 2.03 9.88
C LEU A 921 23.97 3.41 10.42
N TYR A 922 22.69 3.56 10.78
CA TYR A 922 22.16 4.82 11.28
C TYR A 922 22.67 5.13 12.69
N GLU A 923 22.78 4.12 13.54
CA GLU A 923 23.35 4.26 14.89
C GLU A 923 24.81 4.70 14.85
N ARG A 924 25.62 4.11 13.97
CA ARG A 924 27.02 4.51 13.79
C ARG A 924 27.14 5.97 13.36
N HIS A 925 26.42 6.40 12.32
CA HIS A 925 26.46 7.80 11.88
C HIS A 925 25.91 8.77 12.94
N ALA A 926 24.94 8.33 13.75
CA ALA A 926 24.47 9.13 14.88
C ALA A 926 25.54 9.26 15.97
N ALA A 927 26.24 8.17 16.29
CA ALA A 927 27.33 8.16 17.26
C ALA A 927 28.54 8.97 16.78
N GLU A 928 28.91 8.88 15.50
CA GLU A 928 29.98 9.69 14.86
C GLU A 928 29.70 11.18 15.06
N ARG A 929 28.50 11.65 14.67
CA ARG A 929 28.11 13.06 14.87
C ARG A 929 28.08 13.50 16.33
N MET A 930 27.64 12.62 17.23
CA MET A 930 27.62 12.94 18.65
C MET A 930 29.03 13.08 19.21
N ALA A 931 29.95 12.19 18.83
CA ALA A 931 31.35 12.28 19.23
C ALA A 931 31.98 13.57 18.67
N GLU A 932 31.83 13.85 17.38
CA GLU A 932 32.30 15.09 16.75
C GLU A 932 31.75 16.35 17.43
N HIS A 933 30.46 16.37 17.78
CA HIS A 933 29.85 17.48 18.52
C HIS A 933 30.50 17.67 19.89
N TRP A 934 30.63 16.61 20.69
CA TRP A 934 31.22 16.71 22.03
C TRP A 934 32.72 17.00 22.00
N GLU A 935 33.45 16.52 20.98
CA GLU A 935 34.85 16.88 20.73
C GLU A 935 34.97 18.37 20.37
N ALA A 936 34.10 18.90 19.53
CA ALA A 936 34.06 20.33 19.21
C ALA A 936 33.59 21.20 20.41
N VAL A 937 32.76 20.65 21.31
CA VAL A 937 32.41 21.30 22.58
C VAL A 937 33.61 21.33 23.52
N ALA A 938 34.38 20.25 23.60
CA ALA A 938 35.57 20.14 24.43
C ALA A 938 36.76 20.97 23.90
N GLY A 939 36.96 21.02 22.58
CA GLY A 939 38.06 21.76 21.94
C GLY A 939 37.74 23.21 21.55
N GLY A 940 36.46 23.59 21.43
CA GLY A 940 36.02 24.93 20.99
C GLY A 940 36.05 26.01 22.07
N GLN A 941 36.50 25.69 23.27
CA GLN A 941 36.87 26.63 24.31
C GLN A 941 38.11 26.06 24.99
N GLY A 942 39.00 26.90 25.49
CA GLY A 942 40.00 26.52 26.49
C GLY A 942 39.35 26.07 27.81
N LEU A 943 38.42 25.12 27.74
CA LEU A 943 37.83 24.38 28.86
C LEU A 943 38.82 23.31 29.37
N LEU A 944 39.77 22.90 28.52
CA LEU A 944 40.96 22.16 28.94
C LEU A 944 42.16 23.09 29.17
N GLU A 945 42.37 24.09 28.30
CA GLU A 945 43.53 24.99 28.39
C GLU A 945 43.42 26.06 29.50
N GLY A 946 42.26 26.68 29.68
CA GLY A 946 42.00 27.63 30.78
C GLY A 946 41.85 26.94 32.14
N TRP A 947 41.60 25.63 32.14
CA TRP A 947 41.56 24.82 33.37
C TRP A 947 42.97 24.41 33.80
N ALA A 948 43.83 24.03 32.86
CA ALA A 948 45.26 23.83 33.10
C ALA A 948 45.97 25.09 33.59
N GLN A 949 45.51 26.28 33.21
CA GLN A 949 46.04 27.56 33.71
C GLN A 949 45.46 27.99 35.07
N SER A 950 44.33 27.41 35.50
CA SER A 950 43.73 27.68 36.83
C SER A 950 44.15 26.68 37.91
N SER A 951 44.75 25.54 37.53
CA SER A 951 45.35 24.59 38.45
C SER A 951 46.81 24.94 38.72
N ALA A 952 47.06 25.68 39.79
CA ALA A 952 48.35 25.68 40.49
C ALA A 952 48.65 24.33 41.18
N LEU A 953 48.12 23.22 40.67
CA LEU A 953 48.29 21.87 41.19
C LEU A 953 48.25 20.86 40.03
N ALA A 954 49.43 20.58 39.49
CA ALA A 954 49.79 19.25 39.01
C ALA A 954 51.09 18.85 39.75
N PRO A 955 51.44 17.57 39.94
CA PRO A 955 50.79 16.34 39.47
C PRO A 955 50.50 15.32 40.59
N ASP A 956 49.50 14.47 40.38
CA ASP A 956 49.47 13.07 40.83
C ASP A 956 48.25 12.42 40.19
N PHE A 957 48.39 11.96 38.94
CA PHE A 957 47.57 10.92 38.31
C PHE A 957 48.27 10.34 37.08
#